data_AF-A0A832WEI6-F1
#
_entry.id   AF-A0A832WEI6-F1
#
_cell.length_a   1.000
_cell.length_b   1.000
_cell.length_c   1.000
_cell.angle_alpha   90.00
_cell.angle_beta   90.00
_cell.angle_gamma   90.00
#
_symmetry.space_group_name_H-M   'P 1'
#
loop_
_entity.id
_entity.type
_entity.pdbx_description
1 polymer ?
#
loop_
_entity_poly.entity_id
_entity_poly.type
_entity_poly.pdbx_seq_one_letter_code
_entity_poly.pdbx_strand_id
1 'polypeptide(L)'
;LMFLLLSLILISLSCVNAEKHTSSDVTRSVSNENILESSDLSVSDDNYELTKNIPDSIKTDYSQTHEVSNSDDLDNVLSTAEDLTGKHIIELKNKELIIKKEFYIFNDDLELIFNGNGNRLNLENSLSFSVKNVVFNNLIIEFDDNVESRDIIENYGNMSLDNVTIKNTKEYDKMVSVFKENAYYDFDDWDGVEKTFSYSTRSMNLNNKGKLYVNNSHFINNSGESATAIYNDGIINVENTVFEDSLGKFGIIYTNNNSIIKNCEFINNKVFQQLLLTQGNCELINNTFRNNKITGGAILDNRGIINIKDCEFTNNKAKYELVDNWVYMDASNLSLCNNTCDILINSFGNLTLKNSFIKDNTCNSSIICRDTTYIDPENNIIDKAGNVTLIGNKIFRGNVEYTDFFNNHDTGSISLYNNTIYDKPDYDGDCLFDGNTFIEDKTLYDDNGNYHGLKREIEIWHYINYVIVNQEYDGAVFNINHIEDINLGESINVKGRLTDKNDKGISNKEIFLSITDNEYNVKVFNPITDENGWFTVNYTPVIYGQHTINAFYKSEDEYDVADEYIDVYVNDASIEKIITIDNVPDLYLGESVEISGEYKDSNDNPMMGKLLTLRVVGTDTSQQGYGDPLYTQTDEYGRFSFMFTPCKLGVNVINVFDYNLRVMNNTTVTVLENNTDNTQKHDDTENTENDENLIETIISIDPLPKKVKIFENLTITGILTDINNNPLSNKPVHILIETGSSDMGIETFEFDTVSDENGKYSLNYAPTTLERLTVEALFYNDSKYLSTPLFSATTTSWVDRVETITRLDPVPSKVNVGDDIVISCTLSDINDNPLKQEMYIHFRDENELLFYTFVTTDENGRFTYIYKAEQPGNLYISTAPSDDNYYTSSDYVCVNVTDNEPVEDNNTNSESIETNETVETNTTRVDDNKNNNNQTIIIDNSIKSDDNNNTKTIKISKYKVRNNKLVYKSFKKSVLKSSDKMIIKHDKYITLSWLNNLFNHRFNKKELLIYIDNILVFNGTVSDNSSEVLFRVLEEYEGEHLLKVVENNDTYQKEVVII
;
A
#
# COMPACT_ATOMS: atom_id res chain seq x y z
N LEU A 1 0.48 35.71 35.98
CA LEU A 1 -0.58 35.44 34.96
C LEU A 1 -0.96 36.68 34.14
N MET A 2 -1.39 37.80 34.73
CA MET A 2 -1.76 39.01 33.96
C MET A 2 -0.57 39.72 33.26
N PHE A 3 0.66 39.55 33.78
CA PHE A 3 1.88 40.01 33.13
C PHE A 3 2.35 39.10 31.98
N LEU A 4 2.00 37.81 32.00
CA LEU A 4 2.35 36.85 30.94
C LEU A 4 1.45 37.06 29.71
N LEU A 5 0.19 37.45 29.93
CA LEU A 5 -0.79 37.80 28.90
C LEU A 5 -0.43 39.10 28.17
N LEU A 6 0.22 40.04 28.87
CA LEU A 6 0.66 41.32 28.29
C LEU A 6 1.91 41.17 27.42
N SER A 7 2.80 40.22 27.73
CA SER A 7 3.98 39.90 26.92
C SER A 7 3.66 39.13 25.64
N LEU A 8 2.60 38.29 25.60
CA LEU A 8 2.18 37.61 24.37
C LEU A 8 1.47 38.54 23.37
N ILE A 9 0.79 39.59 23.84
CA ILE A 9 0.12 40.58 22.97
C ILE A 9 1.13 41.59 22.36
N LEU A 10 2.31 41.75 22.97
CA LEU A 10 3.38 42.63 22.46
C LEU A 10 4.25 41.97 21.38
N ILE A 11 4.21 40.65 21.23
CA ILE A 11 4.97 39.91 20.19
C ILE A 11 4.19 39.79 18.88
N SER A 12 2.85 39.91 18.91
CA SER A 12 2.01 39.85 17.70
C SER A 12 1.81 41.20 16.99
N LEU A 13 2.35 42.31 17.51
CA LEU A 13 2.21 43.66 16.94
C LEU A 13 3.47 44.21 16.23
N SER A 14 4.57 43.45 16.12
CA SER A 14 5.83 43.94 15.53
C SER A 14 6.09 43.54 14.07
N CYS A 15 5.15 42.91 13.37
CA CYS A 15 5.33 42.52 11.96
C CYS A 15 4.27 43.11 11.02
N VAL A 16 3.88 44.38 11.18
CA VAL A 16 3.18 45.14 10.12
C VAL A 16 3.58 46.62 10.22
N ASN A 17 4.05 47.17 9.08
CA ASN A 17 4.35 48.57 8.75
C ASN A 17 5.69 49.19 9.18
N ALA A 18 6.60 49.32 8.20
CA ALA A 18 7.24 50.60 7.87
C ALA A 18 7.57 50.69 6.37
N GLU A 19 7.03 51.73 5.73
CA GLU A 19 7.14 52.08 4.31
C GLU A 19 8.51 52.66 3.90
N LYS A 20 8.75 52.58 2.58
CA LYS A 20 9.45 53.53 1.67
C LYS A 20 10.40 54.58 2.29
N HIS A 21 11.65 54.60 1.81
CA HIS A 21 12.15 55.66 0.90
C HIS A 21 13.61 55.42 0.44
N THR A 22 13.80 55.37 -0.89
CA THR A 22 14.89 55.91 -1.75
C THR A 22 16.37 55.88 -1.32
N SER A 23 17.23 55.29 -2.17
CA SER A 23 18.22 55.97 -3.06
C SER A 23 19.41 55.02 -3.33
N SER A 24 19.59 54.56 -4.57
CA SER A 24 20.57 55.08 -5.54
C SER A 24 21.99 54.49 -5.40
N ASP A 25 22.44 53.96 -6.55
CA ASP A 25 23.81 53.90 -7.07
C ASP A 25 24.58 52.55 -7.08
N VAL A 26 25.06 52.26 -8.31
CA VAL A 26 26.16 51.37 -8.73
C VAL A 26 25.79 49.86 -8.78
N THR A 27 25.64 49.15 -9.91
CA THR A 27 26.19 49.28 -11.28
C THR A 27 25.49 48.35 -12.29
N ARG A 28 25.18 48.91 -13.49
CA ARG A 28 25.33 48.39 -14.87
C ARG A 28 25.07 46.89 -15.17
N SER A 29 23.99 46.55 -15.89
CA SER A 29 23.85 46.46 -17.39
C SER A 29 24.60 45.26 -18.00
N VAL A 30 23.98 44.39 -18.80
CA VAL A 30 23.64 44.64 -20.21
C VAL A 30 22.32 43.96 -20.62
N SER A 31 21.37 44.77 -21.08
CA SER A 31 20.28 44.42 -22.00
C SER A 31 20.79 44.43 -23.45
N ASN A 32 20.34 43.50 -24.28
CA ASN A 32 20.40 43.63 -25.73
C ASN A 32 18.99 43.49 -26.31
N GLU A 33 18.31 44.62 -26.44
CA GLU A 33 17.33 44.86 -27.50
C GLU A 33 18.04 45.70 -28.59
N ASN A 34 18.03 45.23 -29.83
CA ASN A 34 17.57 45.98 -31.02
C ASN A 34 17.88 45.25 -32.34
N ILE A 35 17.09 45.64 -33.37
CA ILE A 35 17.06 45.26 -34.81
C ILE A 35 16.00 44.15 -35.04
N LEU A 36 14.79 44.39 -35.59
CA LEU A 36 14.32 45.36 -36.59
C LEU A 36 12.84 45.76 -36.37
N GLU A 37 12.55 47.06 -36.49
CA GLU A 37 11.26 47.55 -36.98
C GLU A 37 11.14 47.30 -38.49
N SER A 38 10.01 46.77 -38.95
CA SER A 38 9.38 47.20 -40.20
C SER A 38 7.89 46.85 -40.24
N SER A 39 7.08 47.91 -40.09
CA SER A 39 5.85 48.25 -40.84
C SER A 39 4.80 47.17 -41.18
N ASP A 40 3.57 47.47 -40.75
CA ASP A 40 2.28 47.28 -41.43
C ASP A 40 2.05 45.96 -42.18
N LEU A 41 1.39 45.02 -41.50
CA LEU A 41 0.49 44.05 -42.13
C LEU A 41 -0.58 43.65 -41.10
N SER A 42 -1.79 44.17 -41.27
CA SER A 42 -3.00 43.61 -40.69
C SER A 42 -3.20 42.20 -41.26
N VAL A 43 -3.03 41.18 -40.41
CA VAL A 43 -3.35 39.78 -40.76
C VAL A 43 -4.63 39.41 -40.03
N SER A 44 -5.61 38.99 -40.83
CA SER A 44 -6.93 38.47 -40.46
C SER A 44 -6.85 37.10 -39.79
N ASP A 45 -7.91 36.77 -39.05
CA ASP A 45 -8.17 35.60 -38.19
C ASP A 45 -8.08 34.18 -38.82
N ASP A 46 -7.30 33.94 -39.88
CA ASP A 46 -7.30 32.64 -40.61
C ASP A 46 -5.93 31.95 -40.66
N ASN A 47 -5.20 31.81 -39.56
CA ASN A 47 -3.97 30.99 -39.54
C ASN A 47 -3.78 30.22 -38.22
N TYR A 48 -4.55 29.13 -38.07
CA TYR A 48 -4.39 28.13 -37.00
C TYR A 48 -3.66 26.84 -37.47
N GLU A 49 -3.11 26.80 -38.70
CA GLU A 49 -2.47 25.60 -39.26
C GLU A 49 -0.93 25.51 -39.06
N LEU A 50 -0.29 26.49 -38.43
CA LEU A 50 1.18 26.58 -38.40
C LEU A 50 1.88 25.97 -37.17
N THR A 51 1.15 25.40 -36.20
CA THR A 51 1.74 24.72 -35.03
C THR A 51 1.93 23.21 -35.22
N LYS A 52 1.49 22.62 -36.34
CA LYS A 52 1.49 21.16 -36.54
C LYS A 52 2.85 20.51 -36.82
N ASN A 53 3.93 21.28 -36.92
CA ASN A 53 5.27 20.81 -37.32
C ASN A 53 6.41 21.33 -36.42
N ILE A 54 6.21 21.37 -35.10
CA ILE A 54 7.32 21.58 -34.16
C ILE A 54 7.95 20.20 -33.85
N PRO A 55 9.27 20.01 -34.05
CA PRO A 55 9.95 18.76 -33.70
C PRO A 55 9.76 18.42 -32.21
N ASP A 56 9.49 17.16 -31.87
CA ASP A 56 9.26 16.71 -30.49
C ASP A 56 10.42 17.05 -29.53
N SER A 57 11.62 17.28 -30.05
CA SER A 57 12.81 17.69 -29.30
C SER A 57 12.77 19.13 -28.76
N ILE A 58 11.71 19.91 -29.00
CA ILE A 58 11.53 21.29 -28.49
C ILE A 58 10.27 21.41 -27.59
N LYS A 59 9.63 20.29 -27.18
CA LYS A 59 8.57 20.31 -26.15
C LYS A 59 9.17 20.55 -24.75
N THR A 60 9.71 21.74 -24.51
CA THR A 60 9.99 22.26 -23.16
C THR A 60 8.66 22.38 -22.40
N ASP A 61 8.67 22.15 -21.07
CA ASP A 61 7.57 22.37 -20.10
C ASP A 61 6.85 23.72 -20.31
N TYR A 62 5.97 23.79 -21.31
CA TYR A 62 5.21 24.98 -21.60
C TYR A 62 4.04 25.01 -20.62
N SER A 63 4.07 25.98 -19.72
CA SER A 63 2.94 26.28 -18.86
C SER A 63 2.18 27.48 -19.44
N GLN A 64 0.90 27.30 -19.76
CA GLN A 64 0.02 28.37 -20.19
C GLN A 64 -1.04 28.66 -19.13
N THR A 65 -1.29 29.93 -18.86
CA THR A 65 -2.36 30.36 -17.96
C THR A 65 -3.52 30.96 -18.73
N HIS A 66 -4.73 30.50 -18.43
CA HIS A 66 -6.00 30.96 -18.97
C HIS A 66 -6.78 31.69 -17.86
N GLU A 67 -6.97 33.00 -18.00
CA GLU A 67 -7.82 33.75 -17.08
C GLU A 67 -9.28 33.65 -17.52
N VAL A 68 -10.11 33.01 -16.71
CA VAL A 68 -11.52 32.72 -17.03
C VAL A 68 -12.42 33.65 -16.23
N SER A 69 -13.10 34.54 -16.93
CA SER A 69 -13.94 35.59 -16.32
C SER A 69 -15.43 35.37 -16.55
N ASN A 70 -15.85 34.31 -17.25
CA ASN A 70 -17.26 33.92 -17.36
C ASN A 70 -17.37 32.44 -17.80
N SER A 71 -18.58 31.87 -17.79
CA SER A 71 -18.82 30.47 -18.17
C SER A 71 -18.45 30.16 -19.62
N ASP A 72 -18.69 31.09 -20.55
CA ASP A 72 -18.40 30.86 -21.96
C ASP A 72 -16.87 30.80 -22.19
N ASP A 73 -16.08 31.60 -21.45
CA ASP A 73 -14.61 31.51 -21.46
C ASP A 73 -14.15 30.11 -20.99
N LEU A 74 -14.75 29.59 -19.91
CA LEU A 74 -14.41 28.27 -19.36
C LEU A 74 -14.75 27.17 -20.36
N ASP A 75 -15.97 27.21 -20.91
CA ASP A 75 -16.43 26.27 -21.91
C ASP A 75 -15.53 26.27 -23.15
N ASN A 76 -15.07 27.45 -23.59
CA ASN A 76 -14.17 27.57 -24.73
C ASN A 76 -12.80 26.94 -24.45
N VAL A 77 -12.21 27.21 -23.27
CA VAL A 77 -10.93 26.59 -22.87
C VAL A 77 -11.07 25.06 -22.80
N LEU A 78 -12.12 24.54 -22.16
CA LEU A 78 -12.32 23.10 -22.03
C LEU A 78 -12.66 22.42 -23.36
N SER A 79 -13.40 23.10 -24.26
CA SER A 79 -13.75 22.55 -25.58
C SER A 79 -12.56 22.39 -26.53
N THR A 80 -11.44 23.07 -26.25
CA THR A 80 -10.20 22.96 -27.04
C THR A 80 -9.13 22.15 -26.31
N ALA A 81 -9.45 21.59 -25.13
CA ALA A 81 -8.48 20.92 -24.27
C ALA A 81 -7.85 19.68 -24.91
N GLU A 82 -8.57 18.97 -25.79
CA GLU A 82 -8.04 17.81 -26.50
C GLU A 82 -6.85 18.15 -27.41
N ASP A 83 -6.80 19.39 -27.93
CA ASP A 83 -5.71 19.86 -28.81
C ASP A 83 -4.54 20.49 -28.03
N LEU A 84 -4.65 20.61 -26.70
CA LEU A 84 -3.61 21.21 -25.85
C LEU A 84 -2.49 20.22 -25.54
N THR A 85 -1.30 20.72 -25.21
CA THR A 85 -0.18 19.87 -24.76
C THR A 85 0.57 20.55 -23.63
N GLY A 86 1.14 19.78 -22.70
CA GLY A 86 1.84 20.33 -21.55
C GLY A 86 0.90 20.77 -20.43
N LYS A 87 1.24 21.86 -19.74
CA LYS A 87 0.58 22.27 -18.48
C LYS A 87 -0.29 23.51 -18.67
N HIS A 88 -1.56 23.41 -18.35
CA HIS A 88 -2.50 24.53 -18.44
C HIS A 88 -3.12 24.87 -17.09
N ILE A 89 -3.04 26.15 -16.72
CA ILE A 89 -3.58 26.69 -15.48
C ILE A 89 -4.81 27.53 -15.82
N ILE A 90 -5.97 27.16 -15.28
CA ILE A 90 -7.25 27.82 -15.45
C ILE A 90 -7.52 28.64 -14.18
N GLU A 91 -7.33 29.95 -14.28
CA GLU A 91 -7.50 30.90 -13.18
C GLU A 91 -8.93 31.46 -13.19
N LEU A 92 -9.76 31.02 -12.25
CA LEU A 92 -11.13 31.51 -12.13
C LEU A 92 -11.12 32.90 -11.48
N LYS A 93 -11.58 33.93 -12.21
CA LYS A 93 -11.61 35.33 -11.73
C LYS A 93 -12.96 35.73 -11.13
N ASN A 94 -14.02 35.07 -11.54
CA ASN A 94 -15.38 35.34 -11.06
C ASN A 94 -15.75 34.48 -9.87
N LYS A 95 -16.59 35.04 -8.99
CA LYS A 95 -17.10 34.36 -7.80
C LYS A 95 -17.87 33.07 -8.07
N GLU A 96 -18.51 32.99 -9.24
CA GLU A 96 -19.36 31.87 -9.62
C GLU A 96 -19.27 31.66 -11.13
N LEU A 97 -18.94 30.44 -11.52
CA LEU A 97 -18.91 29.98 -12.90
C LEU A 97 -19.75 28.72 -13.01
N ILE A 98 -20.41 28.55 -14.15
CA ILE A 98 -21.30 27.43 -14.43
C ILE A 98 -20.77 26.66 -15.64
N ILE A 99 -20.60 25.35 -15.51
CA ILE A 99 -20.32 24.44 -16.62
C ILE A 99 -21.64 23.84 -17.07
N LYS A 100 -22.09 24.27 -18.25
CA LYS A 100 -23.41 23.91 -18.82
C LYS A 100 -23.35 22.80 -19.86
N LYS A 101 -22.15 22.41 -20.27
CA LYS A 101 -21.91 21.35 -21.23
C LYS A 101 -21.21 20.21 -20.52
N GLU A 102 -21.49 19.01 -20.99
CA GLU A 102 -20.69 17.86 -20.63
C GLU A 102 -19.35 17.93 -21.35
N PHE A 103 -18.26 17.72 -20.62
CA PHE A 103 -16.91 17.71 -21.18
C PHE A 103 -16.27 16.34 -20.99
N TYR A 104 -15.78 15.80 -22.09
CA TYR A 104 -14.93 14.62 -22.12
C TYR A 104 -13.59 15.06 -22.69
N ILE A 105 -12.53 15.00 -21.90
CA ILE A 105 -11.20 15.47 -22.32
C ILE A 105 -10.25 14.28 -22.36
N PHE A 106 -9.87 13.82 -23.55
CA PHE A 106 -8.94 12.71 -23.75
C PHE A 106 -7.60 13.21 -24.28
N ASN A 107 -6.61 13.34 -23.39
CA ASN A 107 -5.27 13.78 -23.74
C ASN A 107 -4.24 13.36 -22.67
N ASP A 108 -3.56 12.24 -22.89
CA ASP A 108 -2.64 11.62 -21.93
C ASP A 108 -1.39 12.46 -21.60
N ASP A 109 -1.09 13.49 -22.40
CA ASP A 109 0.05 14.39 -22.19
C ASP A 109 -0.33 15.69 -21.46
N LEU A 110 -1.62 15.92 -21.22
CA LEU A 110 -2.14 17.17 -20.68
C LEU A 110 -2.16 17.19 -19.14
N GLU A 111 -1.70 18.28 -18.55
CA GLU A 111 -1.91 18.62 -17.13
C GLU A 111 -2.84 19.83 -17.03
N LEU A 112 -3.98 19.65 -16.33
CA LEU A 112 -4.96 20.70 -16.08
C LEU A 112 -4.95 21.11 -14.62
N ILE A 113 -4.82 22.41 -14.35
CA ILE A 113 -4.89 22.98 -13.00
C ILE A 113 -6.00 24.02 -12.94
N PHE A 114 -7.06 23.74 -12.19
CA PHE A 114 -8.13 24.67 -11.88
C PHE A 114 -7.79 25.41 -10.58
N ASN A 115 -7.39 26.68 -10.68
CA ASN A 115 -7.21 27.53 -9.52
C ASN A 115 -8.45 28.40 -9.28
N GLY A 116 -9.19 28.06 -8.25
CA GLY A 116 -10.43 28.70 -7.89
C GLY A 116 -10.26 30.04 -7.18
N ASN A 117 -9.15 30.30 -6.48
CA ASN A 117 -8.98 31.48 -5.61
C ASN A 117 -10.16 31.70 -4.62
N GLY A 118 -10.80 30.62 -4.16
CA GLY A 118 -11.98 30.60 -3.30
C GLY A 118 -13.31 30.78 -4.04
N ASN A 119 -13.31 30.82 -5.36
CA ASN A 119 -14.51 30.95 -6.18
C ASN A 119 -15.29 29.63 -6.29
N ARG A 120 -16.52 29.73 -6.79
CA ARG A 120 -17.44 28.61 -6.97
C ARG A 120 -17.50 28.16 -8.44
N LEU A 121 -17.46 26.85 -8.65
CA LEU A 121 -17.71 26.17 -9.90
C LEU A 121 -18.98 25.31 -9.76
N ASN A 122 -20.05 25.73 -10.41
CA ASN A 122 -21.30 24.98 -10.47
C ASN A 122 -21.27 24.06 -11.69
N LEU A 123 -21.52 22.78 -11.48
CA LEU A 123 -21.59 21.78 -12.54
C LEU A 123 -23.06 21.45 -12.81
N GLU A 124 -23.58 21.88 -13.97
CA GLU A 124 -24.89 21.44 -14.47
C GLU A 124 -24.79 20.12 -15.25
N ASN A 125 -23.57 19.73 -15.66
CA ASN A 125 -23.24 18.48 -16.34
C ASN A 125 -21.92 17.88 -15.80
N SER A 126 -21.63 16.66 -16.21
CA SER A 126 -20.42 15.90 -15.87
C SER A 126 -19.15 16.47 -16.47
N LEU A 127 -18.05 16.26 -15.74
CA LEU A 127 -16.68 16.45 -16.20
C LEU A 127 -15.95 15.11 -16.20
N SER A 128 -15.55 14.64 -17.38
CA SER A 128 -14.77 13.42 -17.54
C SER A 128 -13.39 13.75 -18.08
N PHE A 129 -12.36 13.34 -17.35
CA PHE A 129 -10.96 13.58 -17.69
C PHE A 129 -10.23 12.26 -17.96
N SER A 130 -9.59 12.14 -19.11
CA SER A 130 -8.55 11.14 -19.39
C SER A 130 -7.29 11.89 -19.78
N VAL A 131 -6.71 12.55 -18.78
CA VAL A 131 -5.49 13.35 -18.93
C VAL A 131 -4.45 12.94 -17.90
N LYS A 132 -3.18 13.33 -18.08
CA LYS A 132 -2.08 12.94 -17.19
C LYS A 132 -2.38 13.27 -15.72
N ASN A 133 -2.71 14.53 -15.46
CA ASN A 133 -2.92 15.09 -14.14
C ASN A 133 -4.04 16.14 -14.17
N VAL A 134 -4.96 16.06 -13.20
CA VAL A 134 -5.95 17.10 -12.92
C VAL A 134 -5.76 17.61 -11.50
N VAL A 135 -5.65 18.92 -11.33
CA VAL A 135 -5.52 19.56 -10.01
C VAL A 135 -6.65 20.56 -9.82
N PHE A 136 -7.42 20.42 -8.75
CA PHE A 136 -8.35 21.43 -8.27
C PHE A 136 -7.78 22.08 -7.02
N ASN A 137 -7.64 23.40 -7.03
CA ASN A 137 -7.04 24.16 -5.93
C ASN A 137 -7.92 25.34 -5.51
N ASN A 138 -8.14 25.52 -4.21
CA ASN A 138 -8.87 26.65 -3.63
C ASN A 138 -10.24 26.86 -4.28
N LEU A 139 -11.09 25.83 -4.37
CA LEU A 139 -12.31 25.85 -5.18
C LEU A 139 -13.52 25.31 -4.42
N ILE A 140 -14.69 25.90 -4.63
CA ILE A 140 -15.97 25.31 -4.20
C ILE A 140 -16.63 24.69 -5.43
N ILE A 141 -16.80 23.37 -5.45
CA ILE A 141 -17.51 22.65 -6.50
C ILE A 141 -18.92 22.32 -5.99
N GLU A 142 -19.94 22.77 -6.72
CA GLU A 142 -21.35 22.53 -6.40
C GLU A 142 -22.06 21.87 -7.57
N PHE A 143 -22.79 20.80 -7.30
CA PHE A 143 -23.53 20.07 -8.33
C PHE A 143 -24.98 20.55 -8.42
N ASP A 144 -25.48 20.76 -9.64
CA ASP A 144 -26.88 21.15 -9.88
C ASP A 144 -27.83 19.94 -9.91
N ASP A 145 -29.11 20.20 -9.68
CA ASP A 145 -30.21 19.23 -9.69
C ASP A 145 -30.44 18.56 -11.04
N ASN A 146 -29.82 19.04 -12.12
CA ASN A 146 -30.10 18.60 -13.49
C ASN A 146 -29.04 17.65 -14.05
N VAL A 147 -27.97 17.33 -13.32
CA VAL A 147 -26.92 16.41 -13.81
C VAL A 147 -27.49 15.00 -13.97
N GLU A 148 -27.81 14.57 -15.19
CA GLU A 148 -28.33 13.21 -15.44
C GLU A 148 -27.23 12.13 -15.47
N SER A 149 -25.96 12.54 -15.45
CA SER A 149 -24.82 11.62 -15.47
C SER A 149 -24.76 10.72 -14.23
N ARG A 150 -24.19 9.52 -14.44
CA ARG A 150 -23.82 8.62 -13.35
C ARG A 150 -22.74 9.26 -12.49
N ASP A 151 -21.65 9.72 -13.08
CA ASP A 151 -20.52 10.28 -12.32
C ASP A 151 -20.38 11.77 -12.65
N ILE A 152 -20.25 12.61 -11.63
CA ILE A 152 -20.23 14.07 -11.84
C ILE A 152 -18.83 14.55 -12.19
N ILE A 153 -17.83 14.03 -11.49
CA ILE A 153 -16.42 14.17 -11.88
C ILE A 153 -15.86 12.76 -12.05
N GLU A 154 -15.51 12.43 -13.28
CA GLU A 154 -14.85 11.18 -13.63
C GLU A 154 -13.41 11.47 -14.06
N ASN A 155 -12.45 10.70 -13.57
CA ASN A 155 -11.05 10.88 -13.97
C ASN A 155 -10.34 9.54 -14.14
N TYR A 156 -9.67 9.39 -15.28
CA TYR A 156 -8.92 8.19 -15.64
C TYR A 156 -7.42 8.31 -15.33
N GLY A 157 -6.90 9.53 -15.16
CA GLY A 157 -5.49 9.80 -14.81
C GLY A 157 -5.27 10.06 -13.31
N ASN A 158 -4.26 10.86 -12.96
CA ASN A 158 -4.06 11.28 -11.57
C ASN A 158 -4.87 12.53 -11.23
N MET A 159 -5.38 12.62 -10.01
CA MET A 159 -6.09 13.78 -9.51
C MET A 159 -5.55 14.27 -8.17
N SER A 160 -5.52 15.59 -8.00
CA SER A 160 -5.26 16.25 -6.72
C SER A 160 -6.35 17.26 -6.38
N LEU A 161 -6.87 17.21 -5.16
CA LEU A 161 -7.77 18.20 -4.58
C LEU A 161 -7.04 18.88 -3.42
N ASP A 162 -6.83 20.19 -3.48
CA ASP A 162 -6.18 20.96 -2.41
C ASP A 162 -7.03 22.17 -2.03
N ASN A 163 -7.47 22.22 -0.77
CA ASN A 163 -8.39 23.27 -0.30
C ASN A 163 -9.68 23.35 -1.12
N VAL A 164 -10.31 22.20 -1.38
CA VAL A 164 -11.53 22.10 -2.21
C VAL A 164 -12.74 21.77 -1.33
N THR A 165 -13.85 22.48 -1.54
CA THR A 165 -15.15 22.12 -0.97
C THR A 165 -16.03 21.48 -2.04
N ILE A 166 -16.52 20.25 -1.83
CA ILE A 166 -17.41 19.54 -2.75
C ILE A 166 -18.77 19.33 -2.08
N LYS A 167 -19.84 19.76 -2.75
CA LYS A 167 -21.21 19.64 -2.23
C LYS A 167 -22.26 19.27 -3.28
N ASN A 168 -23.21 18.41 -2.88
CA ASN A 168 -24.39 18.01 -3.65
C ASN A 168 -25.70 18.38 -2.92
N THR A 169 -25.81 19.63 -2.45
CA THR A 169 -26.83 20.03 -1.47
C THR A 169 -28.26 19.80 -1.95
N LYS A 170 -28.54 20.02 -3.24
CA LYS A 170 -29.92 19.92 -3.74
C LYS A 170 -30.39 18.47 -3.86
N GLU A 171 -29.56 17.56 -4.37
CA GLU A 171 -29.88 16.12 -4.37
C GLU A 171 -29.93 15.58 -2.93
N TYR A 172 -29.05 16.06 -2.04
CA TYR A 172 -29.11 15.74 -0.62
C TYR A 172 -30.45 16.15 0.01
N ASP A 173 -30.88 17.40 -0.16
CA ASP A 173 -32.14 17.91 0.39
C ASP A 173 -33.35 17.14 -0.16
N LYS A 174 -33.31 16.78 -1.45
CA LYS A 174 -34.32 15.94 -2.10
C LYS A 174 -34.36 14.55 -1.45
N MET A 175 -33.21 13.88 -1.30
CA MET A 175 -33.14 12.56 -0.66
C MET A 175 -33.60 12.60 0.78
N VAL A 176 -33.17 13.59 1.56
CA VAL A 176 -33.64 13.81 2.94
C VAL A 176 -35.16 14.00 2.99
N SER A 177 -35.73 14.75 2.04
CA SER A 177 -37.19 14.93 1.95
C SER A 177 -37.91 13.62 1.66
N VAL A 178 -37.40 12.80 0.75
CA VAL A 178 -37.96 11.47 0.43
C VAL A 178 -37.89 10.54 1.65
N PHE A 179 -36.79 10.54 2.41
CA PHE A 179 -36.70 9.79 3.66
C PHE A 179 -37.74 10.24 4.69
N LYS A 180 -37.99 11.55 4.80
CA LYS A 180 -39.02 12.10 5.70
C LYS A 180 -40.43 11.72 5.28
N GLU A 181 -40.75 11.78 4.00
CA GLU A 181 -42.10 11.51 3.47
C GLU A 181 -42.50 10.04 3.60
N ASN A 182 -41.55 9.12 3.40
CA ASN A 182 -41.82 7.69 3.46
C ASN A 182 -41.82 7.12 4.90
N ALA A 183 -41.66 7.97 5.92
CA ALA A 183 -41.52 7.57 7.32
C ALA A 183 -40.38 6.57 7.61
N TYR A 184 -39.41 6.45 6.70
CA TYR A 184 -38.15 5.71 6.90
C TYR A 184 -37.17 6.53 7.77
N TYR A 185 -37.65 7.01 8.92
CA TYR A 185 -36.82 7.77 9.85
C TYR A 185 -35.79 6.88 10.55
N ASP A 186 -36.12 5.59 10.70
CA ASP A 186 -35.11 4.59 10.96
C ASP A 186 -34.64 4.03 9.62
N PHE A 187 -33.37 4.28 9.30
CA PHE A 187 -32.63 3.67 8.19
C PHE A 187 -32.56 2.13 8.28
N ASP A 188 -33.27 1.52 9.22
CA ASP A 188 -33.28 0.09 9.50
C ASP A 188 -34.18 -0.71 8.53
N ASP A 189 -35.01 -0.04 7.70
CA ASP A 189 -35.83 -0.68 6.66
C ASP A 189 -35.08 -0.77 5.30
N TRP A 190 -34.44 -1.92 5.06
CA TRP A 190 -33.70 -2.22 3.83
C TRP A 190 -34.52 -1.95 2.56
N ASP A 191 -35.76 -2.46 2.50
CA ASP A 191 -36.61 -2.33 1.31
C ASP A 191 -36.99 -0.88 1.03
N GLY A 192 -37.15 -0.09 2.10
CA GLY A 192 -37.45 1.33 2.02
C GLY A 192 -36.27 2.17 1.52
N VAL A 193 -35.08 1.91 2.06
CA VAL A 193 -33.85 2.58 1.66
C VAL A 193 -33.48 2.21 0.22
N GLU A 194 -33.51 0.93 -0.14
CA GLU A 194 -33.18 0.47 -1.49
C GLU A 194 -34.13 1.06 -2.54
N LYS A 195 -35.44 1.10 -2.25
CA LYS A 195 -36.41 1.78 -3.12
C LYS A 195 -36.11 3.27 -3.24
N THR A 196 -35.75 3.93 -2.13
CA THR A 196 -35.41 5.36 -2.13
C THR A 196 -34.21 5.66 -3.00
N PHE A 197 -33.12 4.89 -2.88
CA PHE A 197 -31.95 5.02 -3.75
C PHE A 197 -32.22 4.58 -5.20
N SER A 198 -33.17 3.67 -5.45
CA SER A 198 -33.58 3.31 -6.82
C SER A 198 -34.24 4.45 -7.59
N TYR A 199 -34.72 5.50 -6.90
CA TYR A 199 -35.18 6.74 -7.52
C TYR A 199 -34.04 7.73 -7.78
N SER A 200 -32.86 7.54 -7.18
CA SER A 200 -31.68 8.31 -7.53
C SER A 200 -31.05 7.67 -8.77
N THR A 201 -30.94 8.42 -9.85
CA THR A 201 -30.22 7.98 -11.06
C THR A 201 -28.71 8.18 -10.95
N ARG A 202 -28.22 8.62 -9.78
CA ARG A 202 -26.92 9.29 -9.63
C ARG A 202 -25.92 8.42 -8.90
N SER A 203 -24.83 8.14 -9.61
CA SER A 203 -23.62 7.51 -9.09
C SER A 203 -22.68 8.63 -8.62
N MET A 204 -21.37 8.41 -8.57
CA MET A 204 -20.50 9.00 -7.56
C MET A 204 -20.19 10.49 -7.81
N ASN A 205 -20.04 11.28 -6.74
CA ASN A 205 -19.62 12.69 -6.88
C ASN A 205 -18.23 12.80 -7.51
N LEU A 206 -17.31 11.93 -7.08
CA LEU A 206 -15.99 11.77 -7.66
C LEU A 206 -15.73 10.28 -7.93
N ASN A 207 -15.50 9.92 -9.20
CA ASN A 207 -15.07 8.59 -9.64
C ASN A 207 -13.68 8.71 -10.26
N ASN A 208 -12.66 8.22 -9.55
CA ASN A 208 -11.27 8.31 -9.98
C ASN A 208 -10.67 6.92 -10.24
N LYS A 209 -9.99 6.74 -11.39
CA LYS A 209 -9.35 5.48 -11.76
C LYS A 209 -7.84 5.45 -11.51
N GLY A 210 -7.16 6.60 -11.54
CA GLY A 210 -5.73 6.70 -11.24
C GLY A 210 -5.43 7.01 -9.78
N LYS A 211 -4.32 7.70 -9.49
CA LYS A 211 -3.99 8.11 -8.10
C LYS A 211 -4.82 9.33 -7.70
N LEU A 212 -5.33 9.34 -6.49
CA LEU A 212 -6.09 10.46 -5.94
C LEU A 212 -5.41 11.00 -4.67
N TYR A 213 -5.10 12.30 -4.68
CA TYR A 213 -4.63 13.03 -3.51
C TYR A 213 -5.69 14.04 -3.10
N VAL A 214 -6.10 14.03 -1.83
CA VAL A 214 -7.07 14.96 -1.28
C VAL A 214 -6.47 15.58 -0.02
N ASN A 215 -6.34 16.90 0.01
CA ASN A 215 -5.75 17.62 1.12
C ASN A 215 -6.60 18.84 1.49
N ASN A 216 -6.73 19.10 2.80
CA ASN A 216 -7.38 20.29 3.35
C ASN A 216 -8.77 20.55 2.76
N SER A 217 -9.52 19.50 2.45
CA SER A 217 -10.76 19.59 1.67
C SER A 217 -12.01 19.33 2.53
N HIS A 218 -13.19 19.67 2.03
CA HIS A 218 -14.46 19.50 2.74
C HIS A 218 -15.54 18.93 1.83
N PHE A 219 -16.02 17.74 2.16
CA PHE A 219 -17.14 17.08 1.50
C PHE A 219 -18.37 17.25 2.38
N ILE A 220 -19.32 18.10 1.97
CA ILE A 220 -20.52 18.41 2.76
C ILE A 220 -21.82 18.22 1.97
N ASN A 221 -22.84 17.66 2.61
CA ASN A 221 -24.17 17.45 2.01
C ASN A 221 -24.06 16.70 0.66
N ASN A 222 -23.25 15.66 0.63
CA ASN A 222 -23.09 14.84 -0.56
C ASN A 222 -24.12 13.71 -0.55
N SER A 223 -24.59 13.29 -1.73
CA SER A 223 -25.48 12.14 -1.87
C SER A 223 -25.09 11.29 -3.08
N GLY A 224 -25.22 9.96 -2.96
CA GLY A 224 -24.91 9.04 -4.06
C GLY A 224 -25.23 7.57 -3.77
N GLU A 225 -25.41 6.78 -4.83
CA GLU A 225 -25.65 5.33 -4.70
C GLU A 225 -24.34 4.58 -4.37
N SER A 226 -23.38 4.49 -5.29
CA SER A 226 -22.19 3.62 -5.17
C SER A 226 -21.08 4.15 -4.24
N ALA A 227 -20.84 5.44 -4.21
CA ALA A 227 -20.03 6.10 -3.18
C ALA A 227 -20.47 7.56 -3.15
N THR A 228 -20.73 8.08 -1.96
CA THR A 228 -21.33 9.39 -1.80
C THR A 228 -20.36 10.51 -2.10
N ALA A 229 -19.13 10.42 -1.60
CA ALA A 229 -18.13 11.45 -1.80
C ALA A 229 -17.08 11.01 -2.82
N ILE A 230 -16.43 9.86 -2.59
CA ILE A 230 -15.29 9.41 -3.37
C ILE A 230 -15.40 7.93 -3.69
N TYR A 231 -15.27 7.60 -4.96
CA TYR A 231 -14.93 6.27 -5.45
C TYR A 231 -13.58 6.29 -6.13
N ASN A 232 -12.69 5.39 -5.75
CA ASN A 232 -11.32 5.36 -6.26
C ASN A 232 -10.83 3.95 -6.59
N ASP A 233 -10.50 3.68 -7.86
CA ASP A 233 -9.90 2.39 -8.27
C ASP A 233 -8.37 2.34 -8.14
N GLY A 234 -7.69 3.49 -8.16
CA GLY A 234 -6.25 3.57 -7.91
C GLY A 234 -5.90 3.74 -6.43
N ILE A 235 -4.70 4.24 -6.13
CA ILE A 235 -4.26 4.53 -4.75
C ILE A 235 -4.89 5.86 -4.31
N ILE A 236 -5.38 5.94 -3.07
CA ILE A 236 -5.94 7.16 -2.50
C ILE A 236 -5.18 7.62 -1.25
N ASN A 237 -4.82 8.91 -1.22
CA ASN A 237 -4.29 9.58 -0.05
C ASN A 237 -5.22 10.73 0.33
N VAL A 238 -5.78 10.70 1.53
CA VAL A 238 -6.68 11.73 2.06
C VAL A 238 -6.10 12.30 3.34
N GLU A 239 -5.85 13.60 3.38
CA GLU A 239 -5.26 14.28 4.53
C GLU A 239 -6.05 15.54 4.90
N ASN A 240 -6.16 15.81 6.20
CA ASN A 240 -6.73 17.06 6.73
C ASN A 240 -8.12 17.38 6.16
N THR A 241 -8.95 16.37 5.93
CA THR A 241 -10.20 16.51 5.16
C THR A 241 -11.42 16.19 6.03
N VAL A 242 -12.49 16.95 5.85
CA VAL A 242 -13.75 16.77 6.58
C VAL A 242 -14.81 16.17 5.65
N PHE A 243 -15.48 15.12 6.11
CA PHE A 243 -16.65 14.51 5.48
C PHE A 243 -17.85 14.69 6.41
N GLU A 244 -18.78 15.55 6.03
CA GLU A 244 -19.86 16.01 6.91
C GLU A 244 -21.23 15.85 6.24
N ASP A 245 -22.22 15.46 7.05
CA ASP A 245 -23.65 15.47 6.68
C ASP A 245 -23.92 14.80 5.33
N SER A 246 -23.22 13.72 4.98
CA SER A 246 -23.36 13.06 3.69
C SER A 246 -24.26 11.82 3.77
N LEU A 247 -24.91 11.47 2.66
CA LEU A 247 -25.95 10.45 2.56
C LEU A 247 -25.64 9.41 1.47
N GLY A 248 -25.50 8.14 1.82
CA GLY A 248 -25.00 7.13 0.87
C GLY A 248 -25.60 5.75 0.95
N LYS A 249 -25.50 4.98 -0.12
CA LYS A 249 -25.80 3.54 -0.08
C LYS A 249 -24.54 2.68 0.17
N PHE A 250 -23.42 2.95 -0.49
CA PHE A 250 -22.26 2.02 -0.51
C PHE A 250 -20.94 2.60 0.05
N GLY A 251 -20.94 3.75 0.72
CA GLY A 251 -19.69 4.39 1.17
C GLY A 251 -19.77 5.91 1.18
N ILE A 252 -19.05 6.57 2.10
CA ILE A 252 -18.56 7.95 1.84
C ILE A 252 -17.31 7.87 0.98
N ILE A 253 -16.37 7.01 1.37
CA ILE A 253 -15.20 6.65 0.58
C ILE A 253 -15.28 5.16 0.26
N TYR A 254 -15.20 4.84 -1.03
CA TYR A 254 -15.05 3.48 -1.53
C TYR A 254 -13.76 3.40 -2.35
N THR A 255 -12.88 2.46 -2.04
CA THR A 255 -11.69 2.24 -2.87
C THR A 255 -11.35 0.77 -3.08
N ASN A 256 -10.98 0.43 -4.32
CA ASN A 256 -10.57 -0.91 -4.72
C ASN A 256 -9.07 -1.20 -4.51
N ASN A 257 -8.32 -0.23 -3.98
CA ASN A 257 -6.87 -0.31 -3.84
C ASN A 257 -6.41 0.15 -2.46
N ASN A 258 -5.10 0.36 -2.30
CA ASN A 258 -4.54 0.86 -1.06
C ASN A 258 -4.98 2.29 -0.75
N SER A 259 -5.24 2.55 0.53
CA SER A 259 -5.66 3.85 1.05
C SER A 259 -4.80 4.31 2.22
N ILE A 260 -4.53 5.61 2.26
CA ILE A 260 -3.87 6.30 3.37
C ILE A 260 -4.77 7.48 3.76
N ILE A 261 -5.31 7.48 4.98
CA ILE A 261 -6.24 8.50 5.46
C ILE A 261 -5.73 9.06 6.79
N LYS A 262 -5.42 10.35 6.83
CA LYS A 262 -4.75 11.01 7.97
C LYS A 262 -5.46 12.29 8.37
N ASN A 263 -5.57 12.55 9.68
CA ASN A 263 -6.10 13.82 10.20
C ASN A 263 -7.49 14.18 9.62
N CYS A 264 -8.33 13.18 9.32
CA CYS A 264 -9.65 13.41 8.72
C CYS A 264 -10.77 13.32 9.76
N GLU A 265 -11.86 14.02 9.51
CA GLU A 265 -13.06 14.01 10.34
C GLU A 265 -14.26 13.50 9.55
N PHE A 266 -14.96 12.50 10.08
CA PHE A 266 -16.20 11.98 9.53
C PHE A 266 -17.34 12.26 10.50
N ILE A 267 -18.22 13.20 10.16
CA ILE A 267 -19.21 13.77 11.08
C ILE A 267 -20.63 13.65 10.52
N ASN A 268 -21.55 13.11 11.32
CA ASN A 268 -22.99 13.07 11.04
C ASN A 268 -23.37 12.39 9.71
N ASN A 269 -22.52 11.53 9.15
CA ASN A 269 -22.80 10.86 7.89
C ASN A 269 -23.82 9.74 8.09
N LYS A 270 -24.67 9.55 7.08
CA LYS A 270 -25.72 8.52 7.07
C LYS A 270 -25.52 7.65 5.85
N VAL A 271 -24.97 6.47 6.05
CA VAL A 271 -24.70 5.53 4.96
C VAL A 271 -25.43 4.23 5.21
N PHE A 272 -25.76 3.51 4.15
CA PHE A 272 -26.48 2.26 4.28
C PHE A 272 -25.52 1.11 4.57
N GLN A 273 -24.55 0.83 3.71
CA GLN A 273 -23.61 -0.29 3.90
C GLN A 273 -22.42 0.12 4.78
N GLN A 274 -21.40 0.77 4.24
CA GLN A 274 -20.22 1.16 5.00
C GLN A 274 -19.95 2.65 4.91
N LEU A 275 -19.22 3.21 5.89
CA LEU A 275 -18.76 4.61 5.80
C LEU A 275 -17.45 4.70 5.00
N LEU A 276 -16.49 3.84 5.32
CA LEU A 276 -15.23 3.67 4.61
C LEU A 276 -15.07 2.20 4.20
N LEU A 277 -15.01 1.95 2.89
CA LEU A 277 -14.74 0.63 2.33
C LEU A 277 -13.42 0.65 1.55
N THR A 278 -12.46 -0.16 1.98
CA THR A 278 -11.17 -0.34 1.29
C THR A 278 -10.97 -1.81 0.94
N GLN A 279 -10.77 -2.14 -0.34
CA GLN A 279 -10.44 -3.51 -0.75
C GLN A 279 -8.94 -3.83 -0.65
N GLY A 280 -8.07 -2.82 -0.71
CA GLY A 280 -6.62 -2.96 -0.54
C GLY A 280 -6.17 -2.83 0.91
N ASN A 281 -4.90 -2.47 1.12
CA ASN A 281 -4.39 -2.16 2.45
C ASN A 281 -4.79 -0.74 2.86
N CYS A 282 -5.10 -0.53 4.14
CA CYS A 282 -5.55 0.75 4.67
C CYS A 282 -4.66 1.23 5.82
N GLU A 283 -4.19 2.47 5.76
CA GLU A 283 -3.53 3.16 6.87
C GLU A 283 -4.40 4.31 7.36
N LEU A 284 -4.84 4.24 8.62
CA LEU A 284 -5.58 5.29 9.32
C LEU A 284 -4.76 5.89 10.44
N ILE A 285 -4.50 7.21 10.39
CA ILE A 285 -3.78 7.92 11.46
C ILE A 285 -4.53 9.18 11.89
N ASN A 286 -4.77 9.33 13.19
CA ASN A 286 -5.33 10.55 13.79
C ASN A 286 -6.66 10.98 13.15
N ASN A 287 -7.57 10.03 12.92
CA ASN A 287 -8.89 10.30 12.34
C ASN A 287 -9.98 10.31 13.42
N THR A 288 -11.01 11.12 13.22
CA THR A 288 -12.18 11.20 14.11
C THR A 288 -13.46 10.79 13.38
N PHE A 289 -14.20 9.84 13.96
CA PHE A 289 -15.51 9.39 13.50
C PHE A 289 -16.55 9.75 14.56
N ARG A 290 -17.45 10.69 14.25
CA ARG A 290 -18.43 11.20 15.22
C ARG A 290 -19.86 11.20 14.69
N ASN A 291 -20.79 10.65 15.48
CA ASN A 291 -22.24 10.68 15.19
C ASN A 291 -22.63 10.09 13.83
N ASN A 292 -21.85 9.17 13.26
CA ASN A 292 -22.20 8.54 11.99
C ASN A 292 -23.25 7.44 12.22
N LYS A 293 -24.20 7.29 11.29
CA LYS A 293 -25.26 6.26 11.33
C LYS A 293 -25.17 5.34 10.11
N ILE A 294 -25.07 4.04 10.37
CA ILE A 294 -24.92 2.96 9.39
C ILE A 294 -25.94 1.87 9.67
N THR A 295 -26.59 1.33 8.65
CA THR A 295 -27.72 0.41 8.86
C THR A 295 -27.60 -0.96 8.19
N GLY A 296 -26.52 -1.22 7.48
CA GLY A 296 -26.32 -2.45 6.72
C GLY A 296 -24.88 -2.97 6.70
N GLY A 297 -23.96 -2.34 7.42
CA GLY A 297 -22.53 -2.70 7.46
C GLY A 297 -21.80 -1.99 8.59
N ALA A 298 -20.50 -1.81 8.41
CA ALA A 298 -19.59 -1.24 9.40
C ALA A 298 -19.30 0.26 9.20
N ILE A 299 -18.79 0.96 10.23
CA ILE A 299 -18.14 2.27 9.98
C ILE A 299 -16.95 2.05 9.03
N LEU A 300 -16.09 1.08 9.36
CA LEU A 300 -14.94 0.73 8.55
C LEU A 300 -15.02 -0.72 8.11
N ASP A 301 -14.90 -0.97 6.81
CA ASP A 301 -14.78 -2.30 6.22
C ASP A 301 -13.50 -2.34 5.37
N ASN A 302 -12.57 -3.21 5.75
CA ASN A 302 -11.30 -3.37 5.07
C ASN A 302 -11.05 -4.82 4.68
N ARG A 303 -10.75 -5.05 3.39
CA ARG A 303 -10.50 -6.39 2.87
C ARG A 303 -9.03 -6.78 2.76
N GLY A 304 -8.12 -5.85 3.01
CA GLY A 304 -6.67 -6.10 3.06
C GLY A 304 -6.11 -6.05 4.48
N ILE A 305 -4.87 -5.58 4.61
CA ILE A 305 -4.24 -5.28 5.89
C ILE A 305 -4.65 -3.88 6.34
N ILE A 306 -5.01 -3.70 7.61
CA ILE A 306 -5.30 -2.38 8.18
C ILE A 306 -4.39 -2.04 9.36
N ASN A 307 -3.87 -0.81 9.33
CA ASN A 307 -3.18 -0.18 10.44
C ASN A 307 -4.00 1.02 10.93
N ILE A 308 -4.44 1.01 12.19
CA ILE A 308 -5.23 2.10 12.79
C ILE A 308 -4.46 2.69 13.98
N LYS A 309 -4.16 3.99 13.93
CA LYS A 309 -3.38 4.65 14.97
C LYS A 309 -3.99 5.98 15.37
N ASP A 310 -4.07 6.23 16.68
CA ASP A 310 -4.49 7.51 17.26
C ASP A 310 -5.90 7.96 16.79
N CYS A 311 -6.81 7.02 16.50
CA CYS A 311 -8.16 7.35 15.99
C CYS A 311 -9.23 7.40 17.10
N GLU A 312 -10.21 8.29 16.95
CA GLU A 312 -11.36 8.44 17.85
C GLU A 312 -12.66 8.02 17.15
N PHE A 313 -13.46 7.19 17.81
CA PHE A 313 -14.81 6.81 17.38
C PHE A 313 -15.80 7.11 18.51
N THR A 314 -16.64 8.13 18.31
CA THR A 314 -17.55 8.63 19.34
C THR A 314 -18.99 8.72 18.84
N ASN A 315 -19.94 8.15 19.59
CA ASN A 315 -21.38 8.23 19.30
C ASN A 315 -21.79 7.69 17.92
N ASN A 316 -21.04 6.74 17.35
CA ASN A 316 -21.42 6.14 16.07
C ASN A 316 -22.48 5.04 16.31
N LYS A 317 -23.42 4.90 15.37
CA LYS A 317 -24.40 3.81 15.36
C LYS A 317 -24.21 3.01 14.09
N ALA A 318 -23.85 1.75 14.20
CA ALA A 318 -23.81 0.82 13.07
C ALA A 318 -24.69 -0.40 13.37
N LYS A 319 -25.20 -1.07 12.32
CA LYS A 319 -26.03 -2.25 12.54
C LYS A 319 -25.21 -3.45 13.01
N TYR A 320 -24.02 -3.60 12.43
CA TYR A 320 -23.15 -4.73 12.67
C TYR A 320 -21.91 -4.26 13.43
N GLU A 321 -20.91 -3.68 12.75
CA GLU A 321 -19.61 -3.36 13.36
C GLU A 321 -19.19 -1.88 13.32
N LEU A 322 -18.25 -1.50 14.18
CA LEU A 322 -17.47 -0.27 14.03
C LEU A 322 -16.32 -0.51 13.05
N VAL A 323 -15.56 -1.59 13.23
CA VAL A 323 -14.45 -1.97 12.36
C VAL A 323 -14.58 -3.43 11.98
N ASP A 324 -14.86 -3.73 10.71
CA ASP A 324 -14.75 -5.07 10.11
C ASP A 324 -13.48 -5.13 9.26
N ASN A 325 -12.58 -6.04 9.60
CA ASN A 325 -11.38 -6.29 8.83
C ASN A 325 -11.27 -7.76 8.44
N TRP A 326 -10.80 -7.99 7.23
CA TRP A 326 -10.69 -9.35 6.73
C TRP A 326 -9.31 -9.95 6.96
N VAL A 327 -8.17 -9.26 6.86
CA VAL A 327 -6.86 -9.96 6.83
C VAL A 327 -6.02 -9.78 8.10
N TYR A 328 -5.40 -8.62 8.30
CA TYR A 328 -4.59 -8.36 9.49
C TYR A 328 -4.94 -6.97 10.00
N MET A 329 -5.11 -6.84 11.31
CA MET A 329 -5.38 -5.57 11.97
C MET A 329 -4.29 -5.29 13.00
N ASP A 330 -3.56 -4.19 12.86
CA ASP A 330 -2.77 -3.59 13.95
C ASP A 330 -3.37 -2.24 14.33
N ALA A 331 -3.94 -2.18 15.51
CA ALA A 331 -4.62 -1.03 16.06
C ALA A 331 -3.89 -0.54 17.32
N SER A 332 -3.69 0.77 17.45
CA SER A 332 -3.07 1.36 18.63
C SER A 332 -3.65 2.72 18.97
N ASN A 333 -3.69 3.04 20.27
CA ASN A 333 -4.15 4.32 20.80
C ASN A 333 -5.57 4.70 20.32
N LEU A 334 -6.49 3.74 20.24
CA LEU A 334 -7.87 4.02 19.84
C LEU A 334 -8.69 4.54 21.01
N SER A 335 -9.60 5.47 20.75
CA SER A 335 -10.64 5.89 21.70
C SER A 335 -12.02 5.53 21.15
N LEU A 336 -12.67 4.53 21.73
CA LEU A 336 -13.93 3.95 21.27
C LEU A 336 -15.00 4.23 22.34
N CYS A 337 -15.79 5.30 22.17
CA CYS A 337 -16.71 5.80 23.20
C CYS A 337 -18.16 5.92 22.72
N ASN A 338 -19.11 5.44 23.52
CA ASN A 338 -20.56 5.65 23.29
C ASN A 338 -21.07 5.16 21.92
N ASN A 339 -20.43 4.17 21.29
CA ASN A 339 -20.89 3.62 20.02
C ASN A 339 -22.01 2.59 20.25
N THR A 340 -22.87 2.40 19.26
CA THR A 340 -23.96 1.41 19.28
C THR A 340 -23.77 0.47 18.09
N CYS A 341 -22.95 -0.56 18.29
CA CYS A 341 -22.57 -1.64 17.35
C CYS A 341 -21.53 -2.54 18.04
N ASP A 342 -21.20 -3.67 17.41
CA ASP A 342 -19.99 -4.42 17.79
C ASP A 342 -18.75 -3.60 17.42
N ILE A 343 -17.67 -3.71 18.19
CA ILE A 343 -16.58 -2.73 18.09
C ILE A 343 -15.51 -3.16 17.10
N LEU A 344 -14.76 -4.22 17.36
CA LEU A 344 -13.74 -4.71 16.43
C LEU A 344 -14.06 -6.13 16.00
N ILE A 345 -14.16 -6.35 14.70
CA ILE A 345 -14.24 -7.67 14.09
C ILE A 345 -13.05 -7.87 13.17
N ASN A 346 -12.37 -8.99 13.35
CA ASN A 346 -11.33 -9.44 12.43
C ASN A 346 -11.65 -10.85 11.92
N SER A 347 -12.22 -10.90 10.73
CA SER A 347 -12.76 -12.12 10.14
C SER A 347 -11.66 -13.15 9.83
N PHE A 348 -10.54 -12.72 9.24
CA PHE A 348 -9.38 -13.57 8.98
C PHE A 348 -8.09 -12.96 9.55
N GLY A 349 -7.05 -13.80 9.70
CA GLY A 349 -5.73 -13.45 10.24
C GLY A 349 -5.71 -12.86 11.67
N ASN A 350 -4.62 -12.15 12.00
CA ASN A 350 -4.32 -11.72 13.37
C ASN A 350 -4.85 -10.30 13.65
N LEU A 351 -5.35 -10.08 14.87
CA LEU A 351 -5.70 -8.77 15.40
C LEU A 351 -4.72 -8.41 16.52
N THR A 352 -4.13 -7.23 16.47
CA THR A 352 -3.36 -6.63 17.55
C THR A 352 -4.02 -5.31 17.95
N LEU A 353 -4.33 -5.14 19.23
CA LEU A 353 -4.85 -3.88 19.79
C LEU A 353 -3.98 -3.42 20.94
N LYS A 354 -3.44 -2.20 20.86
CA LYS A 354 -2.51 -1.65 21.85
C LYS A 354 -3.03 -0.35 22.46
N ASN A 355 -2.82 -0.13 23.76
CA ASN A 355 -2.99 1.15 24.44
C ASN A 355 -4.31 1.87 24.15
N SER A 356 -5.39 1.12 23.93
CA SER A 356 -6.68 1.65 23.49
C SER A 356 -7.67 1.76 24.64
N PHE A 357 -8.56 2.73 24.56
CA PHE A 357 -9.58 3.06 25.53
C PHE A 357 -10.97 2.79 24.95
N ILE A 358 -11.70 1.85 25.53
CA ILE A 358 -13.03 1.43 25.07
C ILE A 358 -14.00 1.66 26.21
N LYS A 359 -15.02 2.51 26.03
CA LYS A 359 -15.93 2.90 27.11
C LYS A 359 -17.36 3.16 26.64
N ASP A 360 -18.33 2.76 27.45
CA ASP A 360 -19.75 3.07 27.29
C ASP A 360 -20.36 2.65 25.93
N ASN A 361 -19.79 1.64 25.28
CA ASN A 361 -20.32 1.14 24.00
C ASN A 361 -21.46 0.14 24.22
N THR A 362 -22.49 0.23 23.40
CA THR A 362 -23.61 -0.74 23.35
C THR A 362 -23.36 -1.70 22.20
N CYS A 363 -23.04 -2.96 22.51
CA CYS A 363 -22.70 -3.98 21.51
C CYS A 363 -23.84 -5.00 21.37
N ASN A 364 -24.04 -5.51 20.15
CA ASN A 364 -25.06 -6.50 19.84
C ASN A 364 -24.58 -7.93 20.12
N SER A 365 -23.29 -8.21 20.00
CA SER A 365 -22.71 -9.51 20.26
C SER A 365 -21.52 -9.42 21.22
N SER A 366 -20.46 -8.72 20.84
CA SER A 366 -19.21 -8.64 21.60
C SER A 366 -18.43 -7.38 21.28
N ILE A 367 -17.52 -7.02 22.18
CA ILE A 367 -16.65 -5.85 22.00
C ILE A 367 -15.58 -6.18 20.96
N ILE A 368 -14.96 -7.36 21.08
CA ILE A 368 -14.02 -7.87 20.09
C ILE A 368 -14.53 -9.24 19.64
N CYS A 369 -15.03 -9.27 18.42
CA CYS A 369 -15.59 -10.47 17.80
C CYS A 369 -14.65 -11.03 16.75
N ARG A 370 -14.80 -12.32 16.51
CA ARG A 370 -14.20 -13.00 15.40
C ARG A 370 -15.19 -14.01 14.85
N ASP A 371 -15.61 -13.81 13.61
CA ASP A 371 -16.49 -14.74 12.92
C ASP A 371 -15.66 -15.70 12.05
N THR A 372 -15.65 -16.99 12.37
CA THR A 372 -14.94 -18.04 11.60
C THR A 372 -15.87 -18.99 10.87
N THR A 373 -17.08 -18.56 10.53
CA THR A 373 -17.98 -19.44 9.79
C THR A 373 -17.98 -19.20 8.28
N TYR A 374 -16.85 -18.81 7.69
CA TYR A 374 -16.67 -19.02 6.24
C TYR A 374 -16.08 -20.40 5.99
N ILE A 375 -16.96 -21.41 5.94
CA ILE A 375 -16.62 -22.69 5.31
C ILE A 375 -16.72 -22.42 3.81
N ASP A 376 -15.59 -22.40 3.10
CA ASP A 376 -15.63 -22.47 1.65
C ASP A 376 -16.38 -23.76 1.26
N PRO A 377 -17.62 -23.67 0.72
CA PRO A 377 -18.44 -24.83 0.46
C PRO A 377 -17.84 -25.74 -0.61
N GLU A 378 -16.94 -25.20 -1.44
CA GLU A 378 -16.32 -25.91 -2.56
C GLU A 378 -15.00 -26.59 -2.15
N ASN A 379 -14.28 -26.04 -1.17
CA ASN A 379 -12.92 -26.51 -0.83
C ASN A 379 -12.79 -27.21 0.53
N ASN A 380 -13.78 -27.13 1.43
CA ASN A 380 -13.70 -27.77 2.77
C ASN A 380 -12.45 -27.37 3.59
N ILE A 381 -11.80 -26.26 3.24
CA ILE A 381 -10.66 -25.72 3.97
C ILE A 381 -11.23 -24.90 5.12
N ILE A 382 -10.96 -25.34 6.35
CA ILE A 382 -11.17 -24.52 7.54
C ILE A 382 -9.97 -23.58 7.59
N ASP A 383 -10.18 -22.32 7.27
CA ASP A 383 -9.12 -21.32 7.37
C ASP A 383 -8.67 -21.23 8.83
N LYS A 384 -7.37 -21.36 9.07
CA LYS A 384 -6.84 -21.37 10.42
C LYS A 384 -7.06 -20.00 11.03
N ALA A 385 -7.70 -20.01 12.18
CA ALA A 385 -8.05 -18.80 12.87
C ALA A 385 -6.78 -18.10 13.39
N GLY A 386 -6.50 -16.87 12.96
CA GLY A 386 -5.40 -16.03 13.45
C GLY A 386 -5.52 -15.61 14.92
N ASN A 387 -4.47 -15.02 15.47
CA ASN A 387 -4.37 -14.72 16.90
C ASN A 387 -4.89 -13.31 17.23
N VAL A 388 -5.50 -13.16 18.41
CA VAL A 388 -5.85 -11.87 19.00
C VAL A 388 -4.80 -11.52 20.04
N THR A 389 -4.20 -10.32 19.96
CA THR A 389 -3.21 -9.82 20.91
C THR A 389 -3.64 -8.46 21.45
N LEU A 390 -3.89 -8.36 22.74
CA LEU A 390 -4.28 -7.11 23.40
C LEU A 390 -3.17 -6.67 24.36
N ILE A 391 -2.69 -5.43 24.23
CA ILE A 391 -1.57 -4.90 25.02
C ILE A 391 -1.96 -3.55 25.63
N GLY A 392 -1.95 -3.39 26.95
CA GLY A 392 -2.09 -2.08 27.59
C GLY A 392 -3.46 -1.41 27.44
N ASN A 393 -4.52 -2.15 27.10
CA ASN A 393 -5.84 -1.55 26.83
C ASN A 393 -6.65 -1.33 28.11
N LYS A 394 -7.52 -0.31 28.11
CA LYS A 394 -8.54 -0.05 29.14
C LYS A 394 -9.92 -0.26 28.54
N ILE A 395 -10.65 -1.28 29.00
CA ILE A 395 -11.95 -1.68 28.43
C ILE A 395 -13.01 -1.63 29.53
N PHE A 396 -13.99 -0.75 29.40
CA PHE A 396 -15.13 -0.63 30.28
C PHE A 396 -16.36 -1.24 29.60
N ARG A 397 -16.96 -2.26 30.23
CA ARG A 397 -18.19 -2.87 29.72
C ARG A 397 -19.30 -1.82 29.71
N GLY A 398 -19.81 -1.52 28.52
CA GLY A 398 -21.07 -0.79 28.36
C GLY A 398 -22.27 -1.72 28.51
N ASN A 399 -23.45 -1.28 28.07
CA ASN A 399 -24.63 -2.13 28.03
C ASN A 399 -24.48 -3.13 26.87
N VAL A 400 -24.15 -4.39 27.16
CA VAL A 400 -24.13 -5.45 26.14
C VAL A 400 -25.42 -6.26 26.27
N GLU A 401 -26.18 -6.43 25.19
CA GLU A 401 -27.41 -7.23 25.23
C GLU A 401 -27.13 -8.76 25.26
N TYR A 402 -25.93 -9.17 24.85
CA TYR A 402 -25.49 -10.57 24.76
C TYR A 402 -24.17 -10.82 25.54
N THR A 403 -23.84 -12.09 25.75
CA THR A 403 -23.10 -12.59 26.92
C THR A 403 -21.58 -12.40 26.89
N ASP A 404 -20.95 -12.07 25.75
CA ASP A 404 -19.51 -12.33 25.57
C ASP A 404 -18.68 -11.07 25.30
N PHE A 405 -17.59 -10.91 26.05
CA PHE A 405 -16.67 -9.78 25.90
C PHE A 405 -15.71 -9.98 24.71
N PHE A 406 -15.21 -11.21 24.60
CA PHE A 406 -14.38 -11.70 23.51
C PHE A 406 -15.01 -12.95 22.93
N ASN A 407 -15.31 -12.90 21.65
CA ASN A 407 -15.75 -14.08 20.92
C ASN A 407 -14.66 -14.50 19.93
N ASN A 408 -14.03 -15.64 20.18
CA ASN A 408 -13.04 -16.23 19.28
C ASN A 408 -13.50 -17.64 18.91
N HIS A 409 -14.28 -17.71 17.84
CA HIS A 409 -14.68 -18.99 17.27
C HIS A 409 -13.43 -19.71 16.69
N ASP A 410 -13.24 -20.97 17.10
CA ASP A 410 -12.25 -21.96 16.63
C ASP A 410 -10.75 -21.59 16.61
N THR A 411 -9.90 -22.44 17.20
CA THR A 411 -8.43 -22.61 17.01
C THR A 411 -7.45 -21.42 17.18
N GLY A 412 -7.89 -20.16 17.23
CA GLY A 412 -7.03 -19.00 17.42
C GLY A 412 -6.69 -18.76 18.90
N SER A 413 -5.49 -18.24 19.20
CA SER A 413 -5.13 -17.86 20.58
C SER A 413 -5.51 -16.40 20.87
N ILE A 414 -5.91 -16.13 22.11
CA ILE A 414 -6.01 -14.76 22.66
C ILE A 414 -4.85 -14.56 23.62
N SER A 415 -4.03 -13.54 23.35
CA SER A 415 -2.91 -13.13 24.20
C SER A 415 -3.23 -11.77 24.81
N LEU A 416 -3.14 -11.66 26.13
CA LEU A 416 -3.45 -10.45 26.88
C LEU A 416 -2.19 -10.02 27.64
N TYR A 417 -1.77 -8.77 27.48
CA TYR A 417 -0.61 -8.19 28.16
C TYR A 417 -0.99 -6.85 28.79
N ASN A 418 -0.98 -6.75 30.12
CA ASN A 418 -1.22 -5.49 30.87
C ASN A 418 -2.55 -4.78 30.52
N ASN A 419 -3.63 -5.52 30.28
CA ASN A 419 -4.95 -4.91 30.04
C ASN A 419 -5.73 -4.72 31.36
N THR A 420 -6.54 -3.66 31.42
CA THR A 420 -7.51 -3.40 32.48
C THR A 420 -8.92 -3.54 31.92
N ILE A 421 -9.71 -4.48 32.45
CA ILE A 421 -11.08 -4.75 32.02
C ILE A 421 -12.03 -4.51 33.21
N TYR A 422 -12.99 -3.60 33.04
CA TYR A 422 -14.04 -3.30 34.01
C TYR A 422 -15.34 -3.94 33.54
N ASP A 423 -15.85 -4.90 34.31
CA ASP A 423 -17.10 -5.61 34.06
C ASP A 423 -18.14 -5.23 35.12
N LYS A 424 -19.38 -5.01 34.67
CA LYS A 424 -20.53 -4.75 35.53
C LYS A 424 -21.33 -6.06 35.68
N PRO A 425 -21.34 -6.71 36.87
CA PRO A 425 -21.85 -8.07 37.11
C PRO A 425 -23.38 -8.24 37.06
N ASP A 426 -24.11 -7.43 36.30
CA ASP A 426 -25.57 -7.38 36.45
C ASP A 426 -26.33 -8.62 35.90
N TYR A 427 -25.65 -9.59 35.26
CA TYR A 427 -26.28 -10.80 34.70
C TYR A 427 -25.59 -12.10 35.15
N ASP A 428 -26.32 -12.90 35.96
CA ASP A 428 -25.99 -14.28 36.31
C ASP A 428 -25.99 -15.15 35.04
N GLY A 429 -24.82 -15.34 34.41
CA GLY A 429 -24.66 -16.22 33.25
C GLY A 429 -23.60 -15.79 32.23
N ASP A 430 -23.08 -14.57 32.32
CA ASP A 430 -22.16 -14.03 31.31
C ASP A 430 -20.73 -14.51 31.54
N CYS A 431 -20.11 -15.08 30.51
CA CYS A 431 -18.69 -15.41 30.51
C CYS A 431 -17.88 -14.28 29.87
N LEU A 432 -16.76 -13.90 30.50
CA LEU A 432 -15.84 -12.92 29.91
C LEU A 432 -15.27 -13.40 28.56
N PHE A 433 -15.33 -14.71 28.29
CA PHE A 433 -14.88 -15.35 27.05
C PHE A 433 -15.85 -16.49 26.67
N ASP A 434 -16.35 -16.51 25.44
CA ASP A 434 -17.05 -17.67 24.85
C ASP A 434 -16.19 -18.31 23.73
N GLY A 435 -16.43 -19.59 23.47
CA GLY A 435 -15.69 -20.43 22.51
C GLY A 435 -14.69 -21.41 23.14
N ASN A 436 -13.84 -22.03 22.32
CA ASN A 436 -12.68 -22.84 22.77
C ASN A 436 -11.57 -21.95 23.40
N THR A 437 -11.98 -20.99 24.21
CA THR A 437 -11.17 -19.94 24.81
C THR A 437 -10.94 -20.35 26.26
N PHE A 438 -9.83 -21.03 26.46
CA PHE A 438 -9.38 -21.58 27.72
C PHE A 438 -9.26 -20.53 28.86
N ILE A 439 -9.61 -20.91 30.08
CA ILE A 439 -9.39 -20.10 31.29
C ILE A 439 -8.90 -21.10 32.35
N GLU A 440 -7.67 -20.97 32.86
CA GLU A 440 -7.32 -21.51 34.19
C GLU A 440 -7.78 -20.46 35.22
N ASP A 441 -8.50 -20.75 36.30
CA ASP A 441 -8.40 -21.90 37.20
C ASP A 441 -9.73 -22.03 37.99
N LYS A 442 -10.52 -23.09 37.76
CA LYS A 442 -11.54 -23.60 38.69
C LYS A 442 -11.99 -25.00 38.26
N THR A 443 -11.77 -25.99 39.10
CA THR A 443 -12.49 -27.27 39.02
C THR A 443 -13.99 -27.01 39.15
N LEU A 444 -14.72 -27.14 38.04
CA LEU A 444 -16.19 -27.13 38.05
C LEU A 444 -16.69 -28.50 38.52
N TYR A 445 -17.30 -28.48 39.69
CA TYR A 445 -18.24 -29.51 40.11
C TYR A 445 -19.64 -29.03 39.72
N ASP A 446 -20.50 -29.91 39.23
CA ASP A 446 -21.94 -29.60 39.24
C ASP A 446 -22.41 -29.44 40.71
N ASP A 447 -23.61 -28.92 40.92
CA ASP A 447 -24.22 -28.82 42.27
C ASP A 447 -24.32 -30.18 43.00
N ASN A 448 -24.01 -31.30 42.31
CA ASN A 448 -24.01 -32.66 42.83
C ASN A 448 -22.59 -33.25 43.04
N GLY A 449 -21.51 -32.50 42.78
CA GLY A 449 -20.14 -32.94 43.02
C GLY A 449 -19.54 -33.91 41.97
N ASN A 450 -20.10 -34.00 40.75
CA ASN A 450 -19.57 -34.89 39.71
C ASN A 450 -18.40 -34.26 38.93
N TYR A 451 -17.33 -35.04 38.74
CA TYR A 451 -16.10 -34.63 38.07
C TYR A 451 -16.11 -35.00 36.57
N HIS A 452 -15.87 -34.02 35.69
CA HIS A 452 -15.72 -34.21 34.25
C HIS A 452 -14.24 -34.00 33.87
N GLY A 453 -13.62 -35.01 33.23
CA GLY A 453 -12.16 -35.15 33.11
C GLY A 453 -11.39 -34.12 32.24
N LEU A 454 -10.07 -34.22 32.34
CA LEU A 454 -8.99 -33.33 31.85
C LEU A 454 -9.04 -32.94 30.37
N LYS A 455 -8.86 -31.63 30.07
CA LYS A 455 -8.32 -31.17 28.77
C LYS A 455 -7.76 -29.72 28.78
N ARG A 456 -6.44 -29.63 28.53
CA ARG A 456 -5.54 -28.66 27.83
C ARG A 456 -5.68 -27.14 28.05
N GLU A 457 -4.55 -26.42 28.05
CA GLU A 457 -4.25 -25.06 28.57
C GLU A 457 -4.57 -23.85 27.66
N ILE A 458 -4.91 -22.69 28.27
CA ILE A 458 -4.47 -21.37 27.78
C ILE A 458 -3.12 -21.08 28.40
N GLU A 459 -2.18 -20.68 27.58
CA GLU A 459 -0.89 -20.17 28.04
C GLU A 459 -1.07 -18.67 28.29
N ILE A 460 -1.55 -18.27 29.48
CA ILE A 460 -1.38 -16.88 29.92
C ILE A 460 0.12 -16.73 30.18
N TRP A 461 0.85 -16.18 29.21
CA TRP A 461 2.24 -15.80 29.43
C TRP A 461 2.27 -14.82 30.60
N HIS A 462 3.04 -15.17 31.64
CA HIS A 462 3.11 -14.51 32.95
C HIS A 462 3.27 -12.97 32.88
N TYR A 463 2.16 -12.23 32.67
CA TYR A 463 2.05 -10.77 32.77
C TYR A 463 0.60 -10.42 33.18
N ILE A 464 0.45 -9.62 34.24
CA ILE A 464 -0.80 -9.48 35.01
C ILE A 464 -1.87 -8.72 34.21
N ASN A 465 -2.97 -9.40 33.86
CA ASN A 465 -4.19 -8.76 33.35
C ASN A 465 -5.21 -8.62 34.50
N TYR A 466 -5.88 -7.47 34.62
CA TYR A 466 -6.85 -7.21 35.67
C TYR A 466 -8.27 -7.29 35.12
N VAL A 467 -9.06 -8.23 35.64
CA VAL A 467 -10.51 -8.29 35.43
C VAL A 467 -11.17 -7.81 36.72
N ILE A 468 -11.89 -6.70 36.63
CA ILE A 468 -12.56 -6.05 37.75
C ILE A 468 -14.06 -6.30 37.62
N VAL A 469 -14.65 -6.91 38.65
CA VAL A 469 -16.09 -7.15 38.73
C VAL A 469 -16.66 -6.16 39.76
N ASN A 470 -17.37 -5.13 39.31
CA ASN A 470 -17.87 -4.07 40.19
C ASN A 470 -19.14 -4.47 40.95
N GLN A 471 -19.07 -4.75 42.26
CA GLN A 471 -20.23 -4.58 43.15
C GLN A 471 -20.27 -3.12 43.63
N GLU A 472 -21.45 -2.59 44.00
CA GLU A 472 -21.60 -1.23 44.53
C GLU A 472 -20.83 -1.07 45.87
N TYR A 473 -19.59 -0.58 45.82
CA TYR A 473 -18.80 -0.24 47.01
C TYR A 473 -18.64 1.28 47.15
N ASP A 474 -18.04 1.75 48.26
CA ASP A 474 -17.71 3.16 48.42
C ASP A 474 -16.54 3.53 47.49
N GLY A 475 -16.72 4.55 46.64
CA GLY A 475 -15.72 5.00 45.67
C GLY A 475 -14.33 5.22 46.28
N ALA A 476 -13.34 4.46 45.82
CA ALA A 476 -11.92 4.71 46.10
C ALA A 476 -11.32 5.62 45.03
N VAL A 477 -10.32 6.41 45.41
CA VAL A 477 -9.58 7.33 44.55
C VAL A 477 -8.10 7.04 44.72
N PHE A 478 -7.42 6.85 43.59
CA PHE A 478 -5.99 6.63 43.53
C PHE A 478 -5.27 7.89 43.04
N ASN A 479 -4.09 8.19 43.57
CA ASN A 479 -3.22 9.22 43.02
C ASN A 479 -1.77 8.76 43.11
N ILE A 480 -1.01 8.90 42.02
CA ILE A 480 0.45 8.74 42.00
C ILE A 480 1.07 10.14 41.92
N ASN A 481 2.09 10.38 42.72
CA ASN A 481 2.84 11.63 42.65
C ASN A 481 3.56 11.74 41.31
N HIS A 482 3.60 12.94 40.74
CA HIS A 482 4.43 13.25 39.58
C HIS A 482 5.89 12.81 39.80
N ILE A 483 6.48 12.19 38.79
CA ILE A 483 7.89 11.78 38.75
C ILE A 483 8.53 12.51 37.57
N GLU A 484 9.67 13.17 37.80
CA GLU A 484 10.45 13.79 36.73
C GLU A 484 11.19 12.72 35.91
N ASP A 485 11.50 13.02 34.65
CA ASP A 485 12.34 12.17 33.81
C ASP A 485 13.73 11.96 34.46
N ILE A 486 14.29 10.76 34.27
CA ILE A 486 15.56 10.36 34.92
C ILE A 486 16.55 9.80 33.91
N ASN A 487 17.81 9.59 34.33
CA ASN A 487 18.79 8.84 33.54
C ASN A 487 18.75 7.34 33.87
N LEU A 488 19.19 6.52 32.93
CA LEU A 488 19.35 5.08 33.13
C LEU A 488 20.20 4.78 34.38
N GLY A 489 19.74 3.89 35.25
CA GLY A 489 20.42 3.55 36.50
C GLY A 489 20.13 4.47 37.69
N GLU A 490 19.44 5.60 37.51
CA GLU A 490 18.94 6.40 38.64
C GLU A 490 17.70 5.74 39.27
N SER A 491 17.59 5.79 40.60
CA SER A 491 16.43 5.24 41.30
C SER A 491 15.29 6.25 41.41
N ILE A 492 14.07 5.85 41.04
CA ILE A 492 12.84 6.59 41.32
C ILE A 492 12.15 6.07 42.58
N ASN A 493 11.51 6.98 43.31
CA ASN A 493 10.61 6.65 44.41
C ASN A 493 9.16 6.87 43.94
N VAL A 494 8.49 5.81 43.52
CA VAL A 494 7.08 5.84 43.17
C VAL A 494 6.27 5.96 44.44
N LYS A 495 5.60 7.11 44.64
CA LYS A 495 4.74 7.37 45.79
C LYS A 495 3.32 7.59 45.33
N GLY A 496 2.36 7.00 46.01
CA GLY A 496 0.95 7.30 45.76
C GLY A 496 0.10 7.17 47.01
N ARG A 497 -1.17 7.57 46.91
CA ARG A 497 -2.14 7.59 48.00
C ARG A 497 -3.48 7.03 47.54
N LEU A 498 -4.03 6.10 48.31
CA LEU A 498 -5.36 5.55 48.17
C LEU A 498 -6.29 6.20 49.20
N THR A 499 -7.38 6.81 48.75
CA THR A 499 -8.37 7.48 49.61
C THR A 499 -9.78 7.07 49.25
N ASP A 500 -10.73 7.21 50.17
CA ASP A 500 -12.15 7.12 49.83
C ASP A 500 -12.62 8.41 49.12
N LYS A 501 -13.88 8.42 48.67
CA LYS A 501 -14.55 9.59 48.06
C LYS A 501 -14.57 10.87 48.92
N ASN A 502 -14.24 10.77 50.21
CA ASN A 502 -14.16 11.88 51.16
C ASN A 502 -12.71 12.29 51.48
N ASP A 503 -11.71 11.83 50.71
CA ASP A 503 -10.27 12.08 50.91
C ASP A 503 -9.70 11.50 52.23
N LYS A 504 -10.41 10.52 52.83
CA LYS A 504 -9.90 9.76 53.97
C LYS A 504 -9.02 8.63 53.46
N GLY A 505 -7.80 8.51 54.00
CA GLY A 505 -6.87 7.46 53.62
C GLY A 505 -7.43 6.05 53.88
N ILE A 506 -7.29 5.17 52.89
CA ILE A 506 -7.65 3.76 53.00
C ILE A 506 -6.40 2.97 53.37
N SER A 507 -6.33 2.52 54.62
CA SER A 507 -5.13 1.93 55.23
C SER A 507 -5.05 0.42 55.12
N ASN A 508 -3.84 -0.13 55.19
CA ASN A 508 -3.54 -1.57 55.20
C ASN A 508 -4.09 -2.32 53.98
N LYS A 509 -4.10 -1.67 52.82
CA LYS A 509 -4.52 -2.26 51.55
C LYS A 509 -3.32 -2.54 50.67
N GLU A 510 -3.30 -3.72 50.06
CA GLU A 510 -2.30 -4.09 49.07
C GLU A 510 -2.59 -3.34 47.76
N ILE A 511 -1.57 -2.67 47.23
CA ILE A 511 -1.61 -2.01 45.93
C ILE A 511 -0.81 -2.87 44.97
N PHE A 512 -1.37 -3.20 43.82
CA PHE A 512 -0.63 -3.81 42.73
C PHE A 512 -0.01 -2.70 41.87
N LEU A 513 1.31 -2.56 41.93
CA LEU A 513 2.06 -1.58 41.16
C LEU A 513 2.89 -2.30 40.09
N SER A 514 2.62 -2.05 38.81
CA SER A 514 3.47 -2.53 37.71
C SER A 514 4.23 -1.37 37.06
N ILE A 515 5.45 -1.66 36.64
CA ILE A 515 6.27 -0.75 35.83
C ILE A 515 6.64 -1.52 34.57
N THR A 516 6.22 -1.01 33.42
CA THR A 516 6.47 -1.60 32.11
C THR A 516 7.46 -0.73 31.36
N ASP A 517 8.57 -1.29 30.92
CA ASP A 517 9.53 -0.58 30.07
C ASP A 517 9.10 -0.59 28.59
N ASN A 518 9.84 0.13 27.76
CA ASN A 518 9.63 0.23 26.31
C ASN A 518 9.97 -1.05 25.53
N GLU A 519 10.59 -2.05 26.17
CA GLU A 519 10.76 -3.41 25.63
C GLU A 519 9.66 -4.37 26.14
N TYR A 520 8.66 -3.84 26.85
CA TYR A 520 7.54 -4.57 27.44
C TYR A 520 7.91 -5.52 28.59
N ASN A 521 9.09 -5.36 29.21
CA ASN A 521 9.37 -6.08 30.46
C ASN A 521 8.60 -5.42 31.61
N VAL A 522 7.91 -6.25 32.40
CA VAL A 522 7.08 -5.79 33.51
C VAL A 522 7.70 -6.15 34.84
N LYS A 523 7.88 -5.15 35.71
CA LYS A 523 8.26 -5.34 37.11
C LYS A 523 7.07 -5.03 38.02
N VAL A 524 6.72 -5.99 38.88
CA VAL A 524 5.55 -5.90 39.76
C VAL A 524 5.98 -5.72 41.21
N PHE A 525 5.27 -4.85 41.93
CA PHE A 525 5.40 -4.60 43.35
C PHE A 525 4.03 -4.62 44.01
N ASN A 526 3.98 -5.06 45.27
CA ASN A 526 2.75 -5.11 46.04
C ASN A 526 2.86 -4.31 47.36
N PRO A 527 3.06 -2.99 47.32
CA PRO A 527 3.19 -2.22 48.56
C PRO A 527 1.86 -2.16 49.32
N ILE A 528 1.93 -2.06 50.65
CA ILE A 528 0.75 -1.93 51.53
C ILE A 528 0.60 -0.46 51.92
N THR A 529 -0.62 0.08 51.86
CA THR A 529 -0.92 1.45 52.27
C THR A 529 -0.78 1.65 53.79
N ASP A 530 -0.24 2.79 54.20
CA ASP A 530 -0.14 3.18 55.61
C ASP A 530 -1.49 3.66 56.19
N GLU A 531 -1.50 4.08 57.46
CA GLU A 531 -2.70 4.59 58.14
C GLU A 531 -3.38 5.79 57.46
N ASN A 532 -2.67 6.50 56.58
CA ASN A 532 -3.14 7.66 55.83
C ASN A 532 -3.36 7.36 54.34
N GLY A 533 -3.26 6.09 53.94
CA GLY A 533 -3.46 5.62 52.57
C GLY A 533 -2.22 5.68 51.68
N TRP A 534 -1.04 6.05 52.18
CA TRP A 534 0.16 6.22 51.36
C TRP A 534 0.92 4.90 51.13
N PHE A 535 1.51 4.75 49.95
CA PHE A 535 2.48 3.70 49.66
C PHE A 535 3.74 4.29 49.00
N THR A 536 4.84 3.54 49.01
CA THR A 536 6.10 3.93 48.35
C THR A 536 6.84 2.71 47.83
N VAL A 537 7.33 2.78 46.60
CA VAL A 537 8.17 1.76 45.95
C VAL A 537 9.40 2.41 45.35
N ASN A 538 10.55 1.76 45.50
CA ASN A 538 11.79 2.19 44.87
C ASN A 538 12.04 1.32 43.63
N TYR A 539 12.25 1.97 42.49
CA TYR A 539 12.55 1.32 41.22
C TYR A 539 13.80 1.94 40.60
N THR A 540 14.60 1.14 39.90
CA THR A 540 15.79 1.60 39.19
C THR A 540 15.73 0.99 37.79
N PRO A 541 15.44 1.79 36.75
CA PRO A 541 15.36 1.31 35.39
C PRO A 541 16.71 0.76 34.92
N VAL A 542 16.67 -0.33 34.17
CA VAL A 542 17.83 -0.94 33.50
C VAL A 542 17.74 -0.87 31.98
N ILE A 543 16.63 -0.35 31.45
CA ILE A 543 16.40 -0.09 30.04
C ILE A 543 15.99 1.39 29.87
N TYR A 544 16.50 2.05 28.83
CA TYR A 544 16.19 3.44 28.50
C TYR A 544 14.93 3.52 27.64
N GLY A 545 14.22 4.64 27.66
CA GLY A 545 12.98 4.86 26.93
C GLY A 545 11.81 5.20 27.85
N GLN A 546 10.59 5.11 27.34
CA GLN A 546 9.38 5.37 28.13
C GLN A 546 9.07 4.19 29.05
N HIS A 547 8.87 4.46 30.34
CA HIS A 547 8.41 3.50 31.34
C HIS A 547 7.02 3.91 31.83
N THR A 548 6.04 3.02 31.69
CA THR A 548 4.67 3.25 32.17
C THR A 548 4.49 2.61 33.54
N ILE A 549 4.16 3.42 34.53
CA ILE A 549 3.89 3.01 35.91
C ILE A 549 2.38 2.97 36.10
N ASN A 550 1.84 1.80 36.41
CA ASN A 550 0.42 1.58 36.68
C ASN A 550 0.24 1.11 38.13
N ALA A 551 -0.53 1.84 38.92
CA ALA A 551 -0.90 1.44 40.27
C ALA A 551 -2.38 1.10 40.31
N PHE A 552 -2.70 -0.05 40.89
CA PHE A 552 -4.04 -0.61 40.94
C PHE A 552 -4.36 -1.10 42.34
N TYR A 553 -5.46 -0.60 42.91
CA TYR A 553 -6.10 -1.16 44.09
C TYR A 553 -7.24 -2.09 43.66
N LYS A 554 -7.09 -3.37 44.01
CA LYS A 554 -8.15 -4.37 43.84
C LYS A 554 -9.27 -4.09 44.83
N SER A 555 -10.51 -4.09 44.36
CA SER A 555 -11.66 -3.98 45.24
C SER A 555 -11.66 -5.14 46.25
N GLU A 556 -11.80 -4.79 47.52
CA GLU A 556 -12.14 -5.67 48.63
C GLU A 556 -13.42 -5.11 49.25
N ASP A 557 -14.24 -5.97 49.88
CA ASP A 557 -15.63 -5.81 50.40
C ASP A 557 -16.13 -4.43 50.92
N GLU A 558 -15.28 -3.42 51.08
CA GLU A 558 -15.55 -2.08 51.61
C GLU A 558 -15.40 -0.94 50.58
N TYR A 559 -14.58 -1.09 49.52
CA TYR A 559 -14.23 0.01 48.61
C TYR A 559 -14.16 -0.41 47.13
N ASP A 560 -14.54 0.50 46.23
CA ASP A 560 -14.44 0.31 44.77
C ASP A 560 -12.97 0.12 44.35
N VAL A 561 -12.76 -0.40 43.15
CA VAL A 561 -11.44 -0.35 42.52
C VAL A 561 -10.97 1.09 42.32
N ALA A 562 -9.65 1.28 42.33
CA ALA A 562 -9.06 2.54 41.91
C ALA A 562 -7.73 2.26 41.22
N ASP A 563 -7.49 2.90 40.07
CA ASP A 563 -6.25 2.85 39.31
C ASP A 563 -5.74 4.24 38.98
N GLU A 564 -4.43 4.37 38.76
CA GLU A 564 -3.78 5.57 38.25
C GLU A 564 -2.54 5.13 37.47
N TYR A 565 -2.15 5.89 36.44
CA TYR A 565 -0.91 5.64 35.72
C TYR A 565 -0.16 6.94 35.41
N ILE A 566 1.16 6.82 35.33
CA ILE A 566 2.05 7.89 34.88
C ILE A 566 3.12 7.32 33.96
N ASP A 567 3.59 8.13 33.02
CA ASP A 567 4.75 7.82 32.20
C ASP A 567 5.99 8.56 32.74
N VAL A 568 7.13 7.88 32.73
CA VAL A 568 8.44 8.45 33.06
C VAL A 568 9.40 8.14 31.93
N TYR A 569 10.10 9.16 31.41
CA TYR A 569 11.11 8.93 30.39
C TYR A 569 12.47 8.67 31.04
N VAL A 570 13.10 7.56 30.64
CA VAL A 570 14.44 7.16 31.08
C VAL A 570 15.42 7.48 29.96
N ASN A 571 16.28 8.46 30.16
CA ASN A 571 17.25 8.90 29.16
C ASN A 571 18.46 7.95 29.09
N ASP A 572 18.91 7.62 27.87
CA ASP A 572 20.17 6.90 27.57
C ASP A 572 21.38 7.85 27.49
N ALA A 573 21.33 8.97 28.21
CA ALA A 573 22.41 9.93 28.18
C ALA A 573 23.54 9.46 29.09
N SER A 574 24.67 9.05 28.48
CA SER A 574 26.03 8.99 29.04
C SER A 574 26.55 7.70 29.71
N ILE A 575 26.52 6.55 29.01
CA ILE A 575 27.49 5.48 29.33
C ILE A 575 28.14 4.98 28.04
N GLU A 576 29.41 5.33 27.85
CA GLU A 576 30.26 4.79 26.77
C GLU A 576 30.37 3.27 26.92
N LYS A 577 30.35 2.52 25.81
CA LYS A 577 30.35 1.04 25.78
C LYS A 577 31.65 0.56 25.15
N ILE A 578 32.29 -0.45 25.73
CA ILE A 578 33.65 -0.86 25.40
C ILE A 578 33.68 -2.38 25.15
N ILE A 579 34.10 -2.78 23.95
CA ILE A 579 34.50 -4.15 23.64
C ILE A 579 36.02 -4.23 23.80
N THR A 580 36.54 -5.23 24.51
CA THR A 580 37.97 -5.55 24.56
C THR A 580 38.19 -6.94 23.96
N ILE A 581 39.24 -7.11 23.16
CA ILE A 581 39.63 -8.41 22.61
C ILE A 581 40.91 -8.85 23.33
N ASP A 582 40.93 -10.09 23.83
CA ASP A 582 42.11 -10.67 24.45
C ASP A 582 43.23 -10.84 23.41
N ASN A 583 44.48 -10.88 23.86
CA ASN A 583 45.61 -11.04 22.96
C ASN A 583 45.53 -12.37 22.18
N VAL A 584 45.47 -12.29 20.85
CA VAL A 584 45.41 -13.45 19.96
C VAL A 584 46.84 -13.79 19.49
N PRO A 585 47.38 -14.98 19.78
CA PRO A 585 48.73 -15.36 19.35
C PRO A 585 48.81 -15.59 17.83
N ASP A 586 50.01 -15.54 17.27
CA ASP A 586 50.27 -15.95 15.88
C ASP A 586 49.80 -17.39 15.65
N LEU A 587 49.24 -17.63 14.46
CA LEU A 587 48.58 -18.89 14.11
C LEU A 587 49.30 -19.56 12.95
N TYR A 588 49.18 -20.88 12.85
CA TYR A 588 49.53 -21.57 11.61
C TYR A 588 48.29 -21.85 10.76
N LEU A 589 48.48 -21.90 9.44
CA LEU A 589 47.43 -22.19 8.49
C LEU A 589 46.68 -23.49 8.82
N GLY A 590 45.37 -23.41 9.06
CA GLY A 590 44.52 -24.55 9.42
C GLY A 590 44.47 -24.89 10.91
N GLU A 591 45.16 -24.15 11.79
CA GLU A 591 45.04 -24.31 13.25
C GLU A 591 43.90 -23.46 13.82
N SER A 592 42.96 -24.08 14.53
CA SER A 592 41.87 -23.36 15.20
C SER A 592 42.36 -22.63 16.45
N VAL A 593 41.94 -21.39 16.64
CA VAL A 593 42.16 -20.59 17.85
C VAL A 593 40.83 -20.07 18.41
N GLU A 594 40.82 -19.83 19.71
CA GLU A 594 39.76 -19.13 20.40
C GLU A 594 40.05 -17.62 20.44
N ILE A 595 39.13 -16.82 19.92
CA ILE A 595 39.16 -15.35 20.01
C ILE A 595 38.17 -14.96 21.09
N SER A 596 38.69 -14.53 22.25
CA SER A 596 37.90 -14.13 23.41
C SER A 596 38.02 -12.66 23.73
N GLY A 597 37.13 -12.17 24.59
CA GLY A 597 37.17 -10.80 25.08
C GLY A 597 36.03 -10.48 26.04
N GLU A 598 35.91 -9.21 26.42
CA GLU A 598 34.87 -8.70 27.31
C GLU A 598 34.09 -7.57 26.64
N TYR A 599 32.79 -7.49 26.89
CA TYR A 599 31.93 -6.38 26.50
C TYR A 599 31.32 -5.79 27.75
N LYS A 600 31.72 -4.55 28.04
CA LYS A 600 31.35 -3.84 29.25
C LYS A 600 30.93 -2.42 28.93
N ASP A 601 30.25 -1.80 29.88
CA ASP A 601 30.06 -0.37 29.87
C ASP A 601 31.28 0.37 30.46
N SER A 602 31.33 1.70 30.34
CA SER A 602 32.41 2.54 30.87
C SER A 602 32.48 2.58 32.41
N ASN A 603 31.50 1.97 33.09
CA ASN A 603 31.50 1.75 34.54
C ASN A 603 31.98 0.34 34.91
N ASP A 604 32.52 -0.44 33.96
CA ASP A 604 33.00 -1.82 34.11
C ASP A 604 31.87 -2.84 34.41
N ASN A 605 30.60 -2.50 34.12
CA ASN A 605 29.49 -3.44 34.24
C ASN A 605 29.42 -4.37 33.00
N PRO A 606 29.16 -5.67 33.18
CA PRO A 606 29.09 -6.63 32.09
C PRO A 606 27.84 -6.46 31.22
N MET A 607 28.01 -6.44 29.89
CA MET A 607 26.93 -6.36 28.92
C MET A 607 26.44 -7.77 28.56
N MET A 608 25.67 -8.42 29.44
CA MET A 608 25.19 -9.80 29.29
C MET A 608 24.20 -9.99 28.11
N GLY A 609 24.28 -11.14 27.42
CA GLY A 609 23.31 -11.60 26.42
C GLY A 609 23.34 -10.83 25.10
N LYS A 610 24.35 -9.98 24.87
CA LYS A 610 24.47 -9.19 23.65
C LYS A 610 25.04 -10.05 22.53
N LEU A 611 24.39 -9.99 21.37
CA LEU A 611 24.84 -10.66 20.15
C LEU A 611 26.01 -9.88 19.55
N LEU A 612 27.16 -10.54 19.43
CA LEU A 612 28.35 -9.99 18.82
C LEU A 612 28.65 -10.72 17.51
N THR A 613 29.14 -9.95 16.55
CA THR A 613 29.59 -10.45 15.25
C THR A 613 31.10 -10.36 15.17
N LEU A 614 31.75 -11.43 14.70
CA LEU A 614 33.16 -11.45 14.35
C LEU A 614 33.34 -11.53 12.83
N ARG A 615 34.16 -10.63 12.28
CA ARG A 615 34.57 -10.63 10.87
C ARG A 615 36.09 -10.59 10.77
N VAL A 616 36.67 -11.47 9.97
CA VAL A 616 38.11 -11.50 9.70
C VAL A 616 38.39 -10.96 8.30
N VAL A 617 39.41 -10.11 8.15
CA VAL A 617 39.82 -9.52 6.87
C VAL A 617 41.34 -9.66 6.72
N GLY A 618 41.81 -10.31 5.67
CA GLY A 618 43.25 -10.39 5.37
C GLY A 618 43.77 -9.11 4.75
N THR A 619 45.01 -8.74 5.03
CA THR A 619 45.63 -7.49 4.55
C THR A 619 46.24 -7.57 3.14
N ASP A 620 46.18 -8.72 2.46
CA ASP A 620 46.78 -8.85 1.12
C ASP A 620 45.79 -8.41 0.04
N THR A 621 46.21 -7.41 -0.74
CA THR A 621 45.46 -6.53 -1.64
C THR A 621 44.85 -7.17 -2.89
N SER A 622 44.57 -8.48 -2.88
CA SER A 622 43.85 -9.13 -3.97
C SER A 622 42.94 -10.26 -3.49
N GLN A 623 41.63 -9.96 -3.50
CA GLN A 623 40.45 -10.85 -3.42
C GLN A 623 39.86 -11.23 -2.05
N GLN A 624 38.56 -10.88 -1.92
CA GLN A 624 37.45 -11.43 -1.11
C GLN A 624 37.66 -11.61 0.41
N GLY A 625 36.71 -11.03 1.17
CA GLY A 625 36.55 -11.17 2.61
C GLY A 625 36.47 -12.62 3.09
N TYR A 626 37.01 -12.88 4.28
CA TYR A 626 37.13 -14.23 4.82
C TYR A 626 35.81 -14.69 5.43
N GLY A 627 35.11 -15.58 4.74
CA GLY A 627 34.03 -16.40 5.30
C GLY A 627 32.78 -15.66 5.76
N ASP A 628 31.74 -16.43 6.08
CA ASP A 628 30.53 -15.91 6.71
C ASP A 628 30.87 -15.31 8.10
N PRO A 629 30.20 -14.23 8.52
CA PRO A 629 30.35 -13.69 9.86
C PRO A 629 30.06 -14.75 10.92
N LEU A 630 30.89 -14.81 11.95
CA LEU A 630 30.65 -15.66 13.13
C LEU A 630 29.85 -14.88 14.17
N TYR A 631 28.97 -15.56 14.89
CA TYR A 631 28.10 -14.95 15.89
C TYR A 631 28.30 -15.62 17.25
N THR A 632 28.28 -14.83 18.32
CA THR A 632 28.29 -15.33 19.70
C THR A 632 27.49 -14.39 20.60
N GLN A 633 27.13 -14.84 21.80
CA GLN A 633 26.52 -14.00 22.82
C GLN A 633 27.45 -13.85 24.02
N THR A 634 27.41 -12.69 24.67
CA THR A 634 28.14 -12.46 25.90
C THR A 634 27.51 -13.20 27.08
N ASP A 635 28.34 -13.75 27.97
CA ASP A 635 27.90 -14.44 29.19
C ASP A 635 27.50 -13.45 30.32
N GLU A 636 27.18 -13.98 31.50
CA GLU A 636 26.80 -13.19 32.69
C GLU A 636 27.91 -12.23 33.18
N TYR A 637 29.15 -12.41 32.73
CA TYR A 637 30.30 -11.55 33.01
C TYR A 637 30.69 -10.68 31.82
N GLY A 638 29.86 -10.64 30.76
CA GLY A 638 30.13 -9.87 29.56
C GLY A 638 31.19 -10.51 28.65
N ARG A 639 31.60 -11.75 28.90
CA ARG A 639 32.66 -12.41 28.12
C ARG A 639 32.10 -13.04 26.87
N PHE A 640 32.86 -12.97 25.79
CA PHE A 640 32.54 -13.63 24.52
C PHE A 640 33.70 -14.50 24.05
N SER A 641 33.39 -15.47 23.18
CA SER A 641 34.37 -16.35 22.56
C SER A 641 33.90 -16.80 21.18
N PHE A 642 34.82 -16.79 20.22
CA PHE A 642 34.66 -17.29 18.86
C PHE A 642 35.74 -18.32 18.53
N MET A 643 35.37 -19.42 17.87
CA MET A 643 36.36 -20.34 17.30
C MET A 643 36.67 -19.94 15.86
N PHE A 644 37.94 -19.61 15.60
CA PHE A 644 38.41 -19.20 14.29
C PHE A 644 39.48 -20.16 13.77
N THR A 645 39.40 -20.56 12.50
CA THR A 645 40.44 -21.36 11.84
C THR A 645 40.89 -20.65 10.56
N PRO A 646 42.15 -20.17 10.48
CA PRO A 646 42.62 -19.43 9.33
C PRO A 646 42.83 -20.36 8.13
N CYS A 647 42.33 -19.96 6.97
CA CYS A 647 42.42 -20.71 5.72
C CYS A 647 43.37 -20.06 4.68
N LYS A 648 44.04 -18.95 5.03
CA LYS A 648 45.07 -18.29 4.21
C LYS A 648 46.17 -17.65 5.09
N LEU A 649 47.36 -17.48 4.50
CA LEU A 649 48.57 -16.92 5.14
C LEU A 649 48.53 -15.39 5.20
N GLY A 650 49.33 -14.80 6.11
CA GLY A 650 49.54 -13.35 6.21
C GLY A 650 48.88 -12.70 7.42
N VAL A 651 48.90 -11.36 7.48
CA VAL A 651 48.27 -10.61 8.57
C VAL A 651 46.77 -10.54 8.33
N ASN A 652 45.99 -10.87 9.37
CA ASN A 652 44.53 -10.82 9.36
C ASN A 652 44.06 -9.85 10.45
N VAL A 653 43.11 -8.99 10.11
CA VAL A 653 42.41 -8.11 11.04
C VAL A 653 41.15 -8.81 11.51
N ILE A 654 41.00 -8.96 12.82
CA ILE A 654 39.83 -9.50 13.49
C ILE A 654 39.00 -8.32 13.98
N ASN A 655 37.75 -8.22 13.55
CA ASN A 655 36.80 -7.20 13.98
C ASN A 655 35.70 -7.86 14.80
N VAL A 656 35.46 -7.39 16.02
CA VAL A 656 34.34 -7.81 16.88
C VAL A 656 33.43 -6.62 17.12
N PHE A 657 32.14 -6.76 16.86
CA PHE A 657 31.22 -5.63 16.91
C PHE A 657 29.77 -6.00 17.21
N ASP A 658 29.07 -5.05 17.83
CA ASP A 658 27.63 -5.06 18.11
C ASP A 658 26.94 -4.12 17.11
N TYR A 659 26.24 -4.67 16.13
CA TYR A 659 25.54 -3.89 15.09
C TYR A 659 24.44 -2.98 15.66
N ASN A 660 23.76 -3.43 16.72
CA ASN A 660 22.61 -2.72 17.27
C ASN A 660 23.06 -1.48 18.05
N LEU A 661 24.19 -1.60 18.75
CA LEU A 661 24.72 -0.53 19.61
C LEU A 661 25.90 0.23 18.98
N ARG A 662 26.32 -0.15 17.76
CA ARG A 662 27.42 0.46 17.00
C ARG A 662 28.75 0.53 17.78
N VAL A 663 29.03 -0.51 18.57
CA VAL A 663 30.30 -0.64 19.32
C VAL A 663 31.17 -1.66 18.60
N MET A 664 32.44 -1.35 18.40
CA MET A 664 33.39 -2.23 17.72
C MET A 664 34.77 -2.14 18.37
N ASN A 665 35.50 -3.25 18.34
CA ASN A 665 36.95 -3.27 18.53
C ASN A 665 37.61 -4.20 17.50
N ASN A 666 38.90 -4.01 17.24
CA ASN A 666 39.67 -4.84 16.33
C ASN A 666 41.05 -5.19 16.89
N THR A 667 41.63 -6.26 16.33
CA THR A 667 43.01 -6.69 16.60
C THR A 667 43.59 -7.35 15.35
N THR A 668 44.91 -7.55 15.32
CA THR A 668 45.60 -8.19 14.20
C THR A 668 46.26 -9.49 14.62
N VAL A 669 46.20 -10.52 13.77
CA VAL A 669 46.87 -11.81 13.97
C VAL A 669 47.68 -12.19 12.73
N THR A 670 48.91 -12.70 12.91
CA THR A 670 49.73 -13.20 11.80
C THR A 670 49.50 -14.69 11.62
N VAL A 671 49.14 -15.10 10.39
CA VAL A 671 49.02 -16.51 10.01
C VAL A 671 50.26 -16.95 9.24
N LEU A 672 51.01 -17.87 9.82
CA LEU A 672 52.25 -18.42 9.32
C LEU A 672 52.02 -19.75 8.57
N GLU A 673 52.95 -20.07 7.67
CA GLU A 673 52.91 -21.34 6.94
C GLU A 673 53.32 -22.48 7.87
N ASN A 674 52.59 -23.60 7.78
CA ASN A 674 52.89 -24.81 8.54
C ASN A 674 54.23 -25.39 8.07
N ASN A 675 55.31 -25.05 8.77
CA ASN A 675 56.65 -25.49 8.39
C ASN A 675 56.90 -26.89 8.96
N THR A 676 56.51 -27.94 8.23
CA THR A 676 57.11 -29.27 8.40
C THR A 676 58.48 -29.28 7.75
N ASP A 677 59.42 -28.52 8.31
CA ASP A 677 60.82 -28.95 8.38
C ASP A 677 61.63 -28.07 9.33
N ASN A 678 62.33 -28.79 10.20
CA ASN A 678 63.18 -28.26 11.25
C ASN A 678 64.40 -27.53 10.63
N THR A 679 64.84 -26.46 11.30
CA THR A 679 66.11 -25.72 11.14
C THR A 679 66.18 -24.61 10.07
N GLN A 680 65.88 -23.37 10.48
CA GLN A 680 66.95 -22.38 10.64
C GLN A 680 66.47 -21.17 11.45
N LYS A 681 67.17 -20.96 12.56
CA LYS A 681 67.11 -19.80 13.43
C LYS A 681 67.66 -18.59 12.65
N HIS A 682 66.88 -17.52 12.50
CA HIS A 682 67.43 -16.20 12.24
C HIS A 682 67.06 -15.31 13.42
N ASP A 683 68.08 -14.97 14.22
CA ASP A 683 68.03 -13.80 15.09
C ASP A 683 67.78 -12.57 14.22
N ASP A 684 66.94 -11.64 14.69
CA ASP A 684 67.29 -10.22 14.78
C ASP A 684 66.32 -9.49 15.73
N THR A 685 66.91 -9.09 16.85
CA THR A 685 66.77 -7.82 17.59
C THR A 685 65.52 -6.93 17.42
N GLU A 686 64.96 -6.60 18.60
CA GLU A 686 64.45 -5.28 19.03
C GLU A 686 63.94 -4.31 17.96
N ASN A 687 62.62 -4.08 17.97
CA ASN A 687 62.11 -2.72 18.02
C ASN A 687 60.79 -2.70 18.81
N THR A 688 60.91 -2.39 20.10
CA THR A 688 59.86 -1.70 20.84
C THR A 688 60.06 -0.22 20.55
N GLU A 689 59.17 0.43 19.79
CA GLU A 689 58.91 1.87 19.91
C GLU A 689 57.75 2.32 18.99
N ASN A 690 56.85 3.08 19.62
CA ASN A 690 55.85 4.00 19.08
C ASN A 690 54.51 3.44 18.62
N ASP A 691 53.65 3.27 19.62
CA ASP A 691 52.24 3.66 19.59
C ASP A 691 52.15 5.17 19.20
N GLU A 692 52.32 5.50 17.92
CA GLU A 692 52.07 6.86 17.43
C GLU A 692 50.56 7.08 17.45
N ASN A 693 50.10 8.09 18.20
CA ASN A 693 48.70 8.55 18.21
C ASN A 693 48.16 8.66 16.76
N LEU A 694 47.41 7.64 16.33
CA LEU A 694 46.74 7.64 15.04
C LEU A 694 45.77 8.83 14.98
N ILE A 695 45.73 9.51 13.84
CA ILE A 695 44.94 10.74 13.68
C ILE A 695 43.54 10.37 13.19
N GLU A 696 42.50 10.85 13.86
CA GLU A 696 41.11 10.69 13.43
C GLU A 696 40.85 11.26 12.02
N THR A 697 39.93 10.65 11.30
CA THR A 697 39.54 11.04 9.93
C THR A 697 38.10 11.57 9.90
N ILE A 698 37.71 12.19 8.79
CA ILE A 698 36.33 12.62 8.49
C ILE A 698 36.07 12.25 7.04
N ILE A 699 35.02 11.45 6.80
CA ILE A 699 34.52 11.12 5.46
C ILE A 699 33.15 11.77 5.25
N SER A 700 32.92 12.33 4.07
CA SER A 700 31.64 12.94 3.67
C SER A 700 31.23 12.50 2.29
N ILE A 701 29.94 12.28 2.07
CA ILE A 701 29.34 12.02 0.75
C ILE A 701 28.57 13.24 0.28
N ASP A 702 28.75 13.62 -0.98
CA ASP A 702 27.97 14.69 -1.59
C ASP A 702 26.50 14.23 -1.74
N PRO A 703 25.50 15.10 -1.50
CA PRO A 703 24.10 14.74 -1.66
C PRO A 703 23.80 14.24 -3.08
N LEU A 704 23.08 13.13 -3.17
CA LEU A 704 22.61 12.63 -4.47
C LEU A 704 21.43 13.48 -4.99
N PRO A 705 21.18 13.49 -6.31
CA PRO A 705 19.92 13.95 -6.86
C PRO A 705 18.75 13.23 -6.17
N LYS A 706 17.60 13.89 -6.02
CA LYS A 706 16.41 13.27 -5.40
C LYS A 706 15.89 12.05 -6.19
N LYS A 707 16.15 12.04 -7.51
CA LYS A 707 15.77 11.00 -8.46
C LYS A 707 16.90 10.77 -9.45
N VAL A 708 17.15 9.52 -9.78
CA VAL A 708 18.10 9.07 -10.82
C VAL A 708 17.39 8.07 -11.72
N LYS A 709 17.68 8.01 -13.02
CA LYS A 709 17.02 7.05 -13.91
C LYS A 709 17.73 5.69 -13.87
N ILE A 710 16.97 4.61 -13.99
CA ILE A 710 17.50 3.26 -14.15
C ILE A 710 18.44 3.20 -15.37
N PHE A 711 19.54 2.47 -15.27
CA PHE A 711 20.62 2.34 -16.26
C PHE A 711 21.44 3.60 -16.58
N GLU A 712 21.07 4.78 -16.09
CA GLU A 712 21.89 5.99 -16.23
C GLU A 712 23.03 6.01 -15.20
N ASN A 713 24.23 6.44 -15.63
CA ASN A 713 25.38 6.56 -14.73
C ASN A 713 25.19 7.71 -13.74
N LEU A 714 25.12 7.37 -12.46
CA LEU A 714 25.20 8.27 -11.32
C LEU A 714 26.65 8.38 -10.84
N THR A 715 27.17 9.61 -10.74
CA THR A 715 28.47 9.85 -10.11
C THR A 715 28.28 10.15 -8.63
N ILE A 716 28.76 9.24 -7.79
CA ILE A 716 28.87 9.38 -6.34
C ILE A 716 30.21 10.06 -6.05
N THR A 717 30.21 11.15 -5.28
CA THR A 717 31.43 11.87 -4.87
C THR A 717 31.43 12.15 -3.38
N GLY A 718 32.61 12.41 -2.85
CA GLY A 718 32.77 12.80 -1.46
C GLY A 718 34.20 13.22 -1.15
N ILE A 719 34.48 13.54 0.12
CA ILE A 719 35.77 14.05 0.58
C ILE A 719 36.21 13.26 1.81
N LEU A 720 37.49 12.93 1.86
CA LEU A 720 38.18 12.32 3.00
C LEU A 720 39.27 13.26 3.52
N THR A 721 39.16 13.63 4.81
CA THR A 721 40.09 14.50 5.50
C THR A 721 40.51 13.91 6.85
N ASP A 722 41.56 14.46 7.47
CA ASP A 722 41.80 14.25 8.91
C ASP A 722 40.89 15.16 9.76
N ILE A 723 40.88 14.96 11.08
CA ILE A 723 40.13 15.78 12.05
C ILE A 723 40.47 17.29 12.00
N ASN A 724 41.59 17.65 11.38
CA ASN A 724 42.02 19.04 11.19
C ASN A 724 41.64 19.59 9.79
N ASN A 725 40.80 18.87 9.03
CA ASN A 725 40.40 19.16 7.65
C ASN A 725 41.55 19.14 6.63
N ASN A 726 42.67 18.46 6.90
CA ASN A 726 43.69 18.25 5.87
C ASN A 726 43.24 17.12 4.93
N PRO A 727 43.31 17.32 3.59
CA PRO A 727 42.91 16.30 2.63
C PRO A 727 43.80 15.06 2.71
N LEU A 728 43.18 13.89 2.73
CA LEU A 728 43.88 12.62 2.76
C LEU A 728 43.94 12.03 1.36
N SER A 729 45.11 12.12 0.74
CA SER A 729 45.32 11.67 -0.64
C SER A 729 45.75 10.19 -0.74
N ASN A 730 45.34 9.55 -1.84
CA ASN A 730 45.63 8.16 -2.20
C ASN A 730 45.21 7.18 -1.10
N LYS A 731 44.07 7.44 -0.46
CA LYS A 731 43.49 6.58 0.57
C LYS A 731 42.33 5.79 0.00
N PRO A 732 42.25 4.47 0.27
CA PRO A 732 41.16 3.63 -0.20
C PRO A 732 39.85 4.01 0.51
N VAL A 733 38.79 4.22 -0.26
CA VAL A 733 37.44 4.50 0.23
C VAL A 733 36.53 3.39 -0.27
N HIS A 734 35.80 2.77 0.65
CA HIS A 734 34.83 1.73 0.36
C HIS A 734 33.44 2.36 0.26
N ILE A 735 32.69 2.01 -0.78
CA ILE A 735 31.34 2.51 -1.03
C ILE A 735 30.40 1.31 -1.05
N LEU A 736 29.45 1.28 -0.12
CA LEU A 736 28.34 0.33 -0.09
C LEU A 736 27.12 0.98 -0.73
N ILE A 737 26.46 0.24 -1.62
CA ILE A 737 25.24 0.66 -2.29
C ILE A 737 24.16 -0.37 -2.00
N GLU A 738 23.11 0.03 -1.32
CA GLU A 738 21.96 -0.80 -1.02
C GLU A 738 20.77 -0.42 -1.92
N THR A 739 20.15 -1.43 -2.53
CA THR A 739 18.90 -1.31 -3.28
C THR A 739 17.84 -2.21 -2.65
N GLY A 740 16.65 -1.67 -2.41
CA GLY A 740 15.53 -2.44 -1.85
C GLY A 740 14.69 -1.70 -0.82
N SER A 741 13.63 -2.36 -0.37
CA SER A 741 12.90 -2.01 0.84
C SER A 741 12.99 -3.14 1.86
N SER A 742 12.80 -2.83 3.14
CA SER A 742 12.79 -3.82 4.23
C SER A 742 11.82 -4.98 3.98
N ASP A 743 10.80 -4.76 3.13
CA ASP A 743 9.69 -5.69 2.92
C ASP A 743 9.92 -6.64 1.73
N MET A 744 10.87 -6.33 0.83
CA MET A 744 11.15 -7.11 -0.38
C MET A 744 12.57 -7.72 -0.45
N GLY A 745 13.42 -7.41 0.54
CA GLY A 745 14.82 -7.80 0.57
C GLY A 745 15.74 -6.64 0.20
N ILE A 746 16.90 -6.56 0.85
CA ILE A 746 17.95 -5.56 0.58
C ILE A 746 19.08 -6.26 -0.15
N GLU A 747 19.44 -5.77 -1.33
CA GLU A 747 20.67 -6.16 -2.03
C GLU A 747 21.76 -5.12 -1.78
N THR A 748 22.94 -5.55 -1.36
CA THR A 748 24.08 -4.69 -1.08
C THR A 748 25.20 -4.95 -2.09
N PHE A 749 25.70 -3.89 -2.73
CA PHE A 749 26.82 -3.89 -3.66
C PHE A 749 28.00 -3.14 -3.04
N GLU A 750 29.20 -3.72 -3.08
CA GLU A 750 30.41 -3.14 -2.51
C GLU A 750 31.38 -2.69 -3.62
N PHE A 751 31.92 -1.47 -3.50
CA PHE A 751 32.87 -0.89 -4.45
C PHE A 751 34.05 -0.24 -3.73
N ASP A 752 35.22 -0.25 -4.37
CA ASP A 752 36.41 0.43 -3.89
C ASP A 752 36.78 1.60 -4.80
N THR A 753 37.14 2.74 -4.22
CA THR A 753 37.72 3.89 -4.91
C THR A 753 38.90 4.45 -4.11
N VAL A 754 39.57 5.47 -4.63
CA VAL A 754 40.73 6.09 -3.97
C VAL A 754 40.57 7.61 -3.99
N SER A 755 40.91 8.27 -2.88
CA SER A 755 40.89 9.73 -2.80
C SER A 755 42.03 10.37 -3.59
N ASP A 756 41.76 11.51 -4.22
CA ASP A 756 42.73 12.30 -4.99
C ASP A 756 43.61 13.20 -4.10
N GLU A 757 44.44 14.06 -4.69
CA GLU A 757 45.32 15.00 -3.97
C GLU A 757 44.60 16.00 -3.06
N ASN A 758 43.30 16.23 -3.30
CA ASN A 758 42.42 17.09 -2.50
C ASN A 758 41.53 16.27 -1.56
N GLY A 759 41.79 14.97 -1.40
CA GLY A 759 40.99 14.07 -0.57
C GLY A 759 39.65 13.69 -1.20
N LYS A 760 39.37 14.09 -2.45
CA LYS A 760 38.10 13.80 -3.10
C LYS A 760 38.08 12.39 -3.68
N TYR A 761 37.01 11.64 -3.47
CA TYR A 761 36.79 10.34 -4.09
C TYR A 761 35.57 10.37 -5.03
N SER A 762 35.53 9.43 -5.98
CA SER A 762 34.43 9.32 -6.95
C SER A 762 34.19 7.89 -7.42
N LEU A 763 32.92 7.52 -7.60
CA LEU A 763 32.46 6.25 -8.17
C LEU A 763 31.33 6.53 -9.17
N ASN A 764 31.36 5.87 -10.33
CA ASN A 764 30.22 5.84 -11.25
C ASN A 764 29.43 4.55 -11.06
N TYR A 765 28.12 4.67 -10.86
CA TYR A 765 27.22 3.55 -10.63
C TYR A 765 25.95 3.73 -11.47
N ALA A 766 25.50 2.67 -12.16
CA ALA A 766 24.24 2.68 -12.90
C ALA A 766 23.26 1.72 -12.21
N PRO A 767 22.15 2.21 -11.62
CA PRO A 767 21.19 1.36 -10.95
C PRO A 767 20.46 0.46 -11.95
N THR A 768 20.15 -0.78 -11.55
CA THR A 768 19.47 -1.78 -12.40
C THR A 768 18.10 -2.20 -11.86
N THR A 769 17.64 -1.60 -10.77
CA THR A 769 16.35 -1.88 -10.12
C THR A 769 15.62 -0.59 -9.78
N LEU A 770 14.28 -0.58 -9.89
CA LEU A 770 13.41 0.58 -9.61
C LEU A 770 13.10 0.73 -8.12
N GLU A 771 14.11 1.02 -7.32
CA GLU A 771 13.97 1.02 -5.87
C GLU A 771 14.65 2.23 -5.22
N ARG A 772 14.59 2.29 -3.88
CA ARG A 772 15.37 3.25 -3.12
C ARG A 772 16.84 2.84 -3.16
N LEU A 773 17.69 3.78 -3.56
CA LEU A 773 19.14 3.66 -3.55
C LEU A 773 19.68 4.30 -2.27
N THR A 774 20.38 3.55 -1.44
CA THR A 774 21.13 4.07 -0.27
C THR A 774 22.61 3.89 -0.52
N VAL A 775 23.41 4.94 -0.34
CA VAL A 775 24.86 4.90 -0.55
C VAL A 775 25.55 5.26 0.75
N GLU A 776 26.50 4.43 1.16
CA GLU A 776 27.31 4.60 2.36
C GLU A 776 28.79 4.61 1.97
N ALA A 777 29.56 5.58 2.45
CA ALA A 777 31.00 5.64 2.23
C ALA A 777 31.78 5.40 3.54
N LEU A 778 32.84 4.60 3.45
CA LEU A 778 33.66 4.12 4.56
C LEU A 778 35.14 4.31 4.25
N PHE A 779 35.91 4.75 5.25
CA PHE A 779 37.37 4.71 5.23
C PHE A 779 37.85 3.83 6.39
N TYR A 780 38.58 2.76 6.08
CA TYR A 780 39.20 1.91 7.09
C TYR A 780 40.53 2.50 7.56
N ASN A 781 40.94 2.16 8.79
CA ASN A 781 42.16 2.66 9.38
C ASN A 781 43.40 2.27 8.55
N ASP A 782 44.46 3.05 8.69
CA ASP A 782 45.79 2.70 8.18
C ASP A 782 46.87 2.93 9.25
N SER A 783 48.14 2.77 8.87
CA SER A 783 49.28 2.92 9.78
C SER A 783 49.45 4.32 10.38
N LYS A 784 48.66 5.32 9.96
CA LYS A 784 48.75 6.72 10.40
C LYS A 784 47.40 7.32 10.83
N TYR A 785 46.29 6.82 10.28
CA TYR A 785 44.96 7.40 10.45
C TYR A 785 43.97 6.38 11.02
N LEU A 786 43.18 6.77 12.02
CA LEU A 786 42.07 5.96 12.52
C LEU A 786 40.91 5.96 11.52
N SER A 787 40.24 4.81 11.38
CA SER A 787 38.88 4.76 10.84
C SER A 787 37.99 5.58 11.76
N THR A 788 37.16 6.45 11.19
CA THR A 788 36.10 7.13 11.94
C THR A 788 35.23 6.12 12.71
N PRO A 789 35.08 6.23 14.05
CA PRO A 789 34.13 5.39 14.78
C PRO A 789 32.68 5.89 14.70
N LEU A 790 32.40 7.04 14.07
CA LEU A 790 31.15 7.76 14.36
C LEU A 790 30.22 8.11 13.19
N PHE A 791 30.66 8.20 11.94
CA PHE A 791 29.73 8.47 10.84
C PHE A 791 30.26 7.85 9.54
N SER A 792 29.63 6.76 9.11
CA SER A 792 29.59 6.52 7.68
C SER A 792 28.76 7.62 7.04
N ALA A 793 29.23 8.15 5.92
CA ALA A 793 28.48 9.20 5.23
C ALA A 793 27.42 8.52 4.37
N THR A 794 26.15 8.69 4.73
CA THR A 794 25.01 8.09 4.00
C THR A 794 24.22 9.12 3.23
N THR A 795 23.73 8.73 2.06
CA THR A 795 22.81 9.53 1.24
C THR A 795 21.86 8.60 0.49
N THR A 796 20.69 9.10 0.12
CA THR A 796 19.66 8.30 -0.55
C THR A 796 19.14 8.98 -1.81
N SER A 797 18.76 8.20 -2.82
CA SER A 797 18.04 8.63 -4.02
C SER A 797 16.95 7.62 -4.38
N TRP A 798 15.97 8.03 -5.19
CA TRP A 798 15.01 7.13 -5.81
C TRP A 798 15.42 6.80 -7.25
N VAL A 799 15.31 5.53 -7.65
CA VAL A 799 15.51 5.13 -9.05
C VAL A 799 14.18 5.22 -9.80
N ASP A 800 14.15 6.06 -10.83
CA ASP A 800 12.99 6.33 -11.70
C ASP A 800 13.12 5.56 -13.03
N ARG A 801 12.01 5.39 -13.74
CA ARG A 801 11.94 4.68 -15.03
C ARG A 801 12.59 5.48 -16.15
N VAL A 802 13.03 4.79 -17.19
CA VAL A 802 13.49 5.41 -18.45
C VAL A 802 12.31 5.56 -19.40
N GLU A 803 12.19 6.73 -20.02
CA GLU A 803 11.20 6.98 -21.09
C GLU A 803 11.62 6.28 -22.39
N THR A 804 10.68 5.60 -23.03
CA THR A 804 10.89 4.96 -24.34
C THR A 804 10.08 5.64 -25.43
N ILE A 805 10.48 5.43 -26.67
CA ILE A 805 9.77 5.85 -27.87
C ILE A 805 9.47 4.58 -28.68
N THR A 806 8.19 4.34 -28.92
CA THR A 806 7.69 3.27 -29.79
C THR A 806 7.23 3.91 -31.11
N ARG A 807 7.66 3.38 -32.26
CA ARG A 807 7.19 3.82 -33.58
C ARG A 807 6.78 2.63 -34.42
N LEU A 808 5.50 2.57 -34.77
CA LEU A 808 4.91 1.53 -35.60
C LEU A 808 5.03 1.93 -37.08
N ASP A 809 5.60 1.05 -37.90
CA ASP A 809 5.68 1.27 -39.33
C ASP A 809 4.26 1.28 -39.94
N PRO A 810 4.03 2.08 -40.99
CA PRO A 810 2.73 2.11 -41.66
C PRO A 810 2.29 0.73 -42.14
N VAL A 811 1.06 0.36 -41.80
CA VAL A 811 0.37 -0.85 -42.29
C VAL A 811 -0.62 -0.48 -43.39
N PRO A 812 -1.04 -1.42 -44.25
CA PRO A 812 -2.10 -1.17 -45.23
C PRO A 812 -3.40 -0.72 -44.54
N SER A 813 -4.01 0.37 -45.01
CA SER A 813 -5.27 0.87 -44.42
C SER A 813 -6.48 -0.02 -44.71
N LYS A 814 -6.36 -0.94 -45.68
CA LYS A 814 -7.39 -1.89 -46.08
C LYS A 814 -6.77 -3.22 -46.51
N VAL A 815 -7.32 -4.34 -46.03
CA VAL A 815 -6.95 -5.71 -46.42
C VAL A 815 -8.22 -6.57 -46.52
N ASN A 816 -8.15 -7.74 -47.16
CA ASN A 816 -9.26 -8.70 -47.15
C ASN A 816 -9.07 -9.77 -46.08
N VAL A 817 -10.17 -10.41 -45.67
CA VAL A 817 -10.11 -11.64 -44.86
C VAL A 817 -9.23 -12.68 -45.55
N GLY A 818 -8.22 -13.16 -44.83
CA GLY A 818 -7.21 -14.11 -45.28
C GLY A 818 -5.88 -13.48 -45.70
N ASP A 819 -5.78 -12.16 -45.83
CA ASP A 819 -4.55 -11.45 -46.18
C ASP A 819 -3.58 -11.36 -44.98
N ASP A 820 -2.28 -11.31 -45.28
CA ASP A 820 -1.22 -11.11 -44.30
C ASP A 820 -0.98 -9.61 -44.06
N ILE A 821 -1.01 -9.19 -42.80
CA ILE A 821 -0.66 -7.86 -42.31
C ILE A 821 0.74 -7.93 -41.69
N VAL A 822 1.70 -7.21 -42.27
CA VAL A 822 3.06 -7.11 -41.73
C VAL A 822 3.12 -5.93 -40.76
N ILE A 823 3.39 -6.22 -39.50
CA ILE A 823 3.50 -5.25 -38.41
C ILE A 823 4.98 -5.13 -38.08
N SER A 824 5.56 -3.95 -38.26
CA SER A 824 6.96 -3.68 -37.91
C SER A 824 7.03 -2.46 -37.00
N CYS A 825 7.93 -2.46 -36.05
CA CYS A 825 8.02 -1.39 -35.05
C CYS A 825 9.47 -1.20 -34.62
N THR A 826 9.84 0.04 -34.29
CA THR A 826 11.10 0.37 -33.61
C THR A 826 10.85 0.84 -32.18
N LEU A 827 11.70 0.40 -31.25
CA LEU A 827 11.76 0.82 -29.86
C LEU A 827 13.13 1.45 -29.59
N SER A 828 13.12 2.66 -29.05
CA SER A 828 14.31 3.34 -28.57
C SER A 828 14.07 3.98 -27.20
N ASP A 829 15.14 4.39 -26.52
CA ASP A 829 15.03 5.32 -25.40
C ASP A 829 14.71 6.75 -25.91
N ILE A 830 14.53 7.69 -24.98
CA ILE A 830 14.30 9.12 -25.27
C ILE A 830 15.44 9.80 -26.06
N ASN A 831 16.62 9.17 -26.15
CA ASN A 831 17.78 9.66 -26.87
C ASN A 831 17.95 8.98 -28.24
N ASP A 832 16.93 8.27 -28.74
CA ASP A 832 16.95 7.47 -29.97
C ASP A 832 17.97 6.29 -29.95
N ASN A 833 18.43 5.83 -28.78
CA ASN A 833 19.23 4.61 -28.71
C ASN A 833 18.33 3.37 -28.82
N PRO A 834 18.64 2.41 -29.72
CA PRO A 834 17.81 1.23 -29.91
C PRO A 834 17.78 0.33 -28.67
N LEU A 835 16.59 -0.17 -28.30
CA LEU A 835 16.40 -1.04 -27.14
C LEU A 835 16.00 -2.45 -27.59
N LYS A 836 16.77 -3.45 -27.15
CA LYS A 836 16.46 -4.87 -27.32
C LYS A 836 15.62 -5.36 -26.15
N GLN A 837 14.31 -5.41 -26.33
CA GLN A 837 13.34 -5.65 -25.27
C GLN A 837 12.14 -6.44 -25.79
N GLU A 838 11.47 -7.17 -24.89
CA GLU A 838 10.18 -7.77 -25.21
C GLU A 838 9.07 -6.69 -25.28
N MET A 839 8.19 -6.83 -26.26
CA MET A 839 7.11 -5.92 -26.62
C MET A 839 5.80 -6.71 -26.70
N TYR A 840 4.71 -6.09 -26.25
CA TYR A 840 3.35 -6.49 -26.54
C TYR A 840 2.92 -6.00 -27.93
N ILE A 841 2.17 -6.85 -28.64
CA ILE A 841 1.31 -6.42 -29.74
C ILE A 841 -0.13 -6.72 -29.34
N HIS A 842 -0.95 -5.69 -29.19
CA HIS A 842 -2.37 -5.78 -28.89
C HIS A 842 -3.19 -5.70 -30.17
N PHE A 843 -4.14 -6.63 -30.33
CA PHE A 843 -5.13 -6.63 -31.41
C PHE A 843 -6.51 -6.37 -30.79
N ARG A 844 -7.20 -5.31 -31.22
CA ARG A 844 -8.51 -4.91 -30.71
C ARG A 844 -9.52 -4.71 -31.85
N ASP A 845 -10.80 -4.90 -31.53
CA ASP A 845 -11.95 -4.54 -32.38
C ASP A 845 -12.90 -3.67 -31.56
N GLU A 846 -13.29 -2.49 -32.08
CA GLU A 846 -14.28 -1.55 -31.49
C GLU A 846 -14.35 -1.49 -29.95
N ASN A 847 -13.20 -1.56 -29.27
CA ASN A 847 -12.94 -1.55 -27.80
C ASN A 847 -12.81 -2.90 -27.06
N GLU A 848 -12.91 -4.05 -27.73
CA GLU A 848 -12.60 -5.36 -27.14
C GLU A 848 -11.20 -5.84 -27.54
N LEU A 849 -10.40 -6.27 -26.55
CA LEU A 849 -9.13 -6.96 -26.79
C LEU A 849 -9.43 -8.35 -27.36
N LEU A 850 -9.11 -8.58 -28.63
CA LEU A 850 -9.26 -9.88 -29.28
C LEU A 850 -8.22 -10.86 -28.74
N PHE A 851 -6.94 -10.46 -28.82
CA PHE A 851 -5.81 -11.20 -28.27
C PHE A 851 -4.55 -10.33 -28.26
N TYR A 852 -3.47 -10.83 -27.66
CA TYR A 852 -2.16 -10.21 -27.70
C TYR A 852 -1.06 -11.24 -27.93
N THR A 853 0.10 -10.79 -28.39
CA THR A 853 1.30 -11.62 -28.55
C THR A 853 2.55 -10.87 -28.08
N PHE A 854 3.64 -11.60 -27.91
CA PHE A 854 4.95 -11.07 -27.52
C PHE A 854 5.93 -11.18 -28.67
N VAL A 855 6.73 -10.15 -28.84
CA VAL A 855 7.86 -10.10 -29.76
C VAL A 855 9.05 -9.47 -29.05
N THR A 856 10.28 -9.83 -29.43
CA THR A 856 11.48 -9.15 -28.92
C THR A 856 12.05 -8.31 -30.05
N THR A 857 12.35 -7.05 -29.78
CA THR A 857 13.12 -6.22 -30.72
C THR A 857 14.54 -6.76 -30.87
N ASP A 858 15.13 -6.53 -32.04
CA ASP A 858 16.52 -6.89 -32.32
C ASP A 858 17.51 -5.86 -31.72
N GLU A 859 18.80 -6.03 -31.98
CA GLU A 859 19.86 -5.10 -31.51
C GLU A 859 19.71 -3.67 -32.08
N ASN A 860 18.90 -3.48 -33.12
CA ASN A 860 18.57 -2.16 -33.68
C ASN A 860 17.21 -1.65 -33.16
N GLY A 861 16.66 -2.29 -32.11
CA GLY A 861 15.39 -1.92 -31.53
C GLY A 861 14.19 -2.27 -32.41
N ARG A 862 14.34 -3.12 -33.44
CA ARG A 862 13.26 -3.38 -34.40
C ARG A 862 12.67 -4.77 -34.27
N PHE A 863 11.36 -4.90 -34.44
CA PHE A 863 10.72 -6.20 -34.66
C PHE A 863 9.85 -6.20 -35.92
N THR A 864 9.56 -7.40 -36.42
CA THR A 864 8.54 -7.65 -37.45
C THR A 864 7.69 -8.85 -37.04
N TYR A 865 6.37 -8.72 -37.17
CA TYR A 865 5.37 -9.75 -36.90
C TYR A 865 4.38 -9.81 -38.07
N ILE A 866 3.93 -11.01 -38.43
CA ILE A 866 2.93 -11.21 -39.49
C ILE A 866 1.64 -11.70 -38.85
N TYR A 867 0.58 -10.92 -39.00
CA TYR A 867 -0.77 -11.28 -38.58
C TYR A 867 -1.64 -11.63 -39.79
N LYS A 868 -2.40 -12.72 -39.73
CA LYS A 868 -3.33 -13.09 -40.79
C LYS A 868 -4.72 -12.59 -40.45
N ALA A 869 -5.34 -11.79 -41.32
CA ALA A 869 -6.66 -11.21 -41.07
C ALA A 869 -7.75 -12.31 -41.07
N GLU A 870 -8.41 -12.53 -39.94
CA GLU A 870 -9.35 -13.67 -39.79
C GLU A 870 -10.83 -13.30 -39.91
N GLN A 871 -11.20 -12.06 -39.61
CA GLN A 871 -12.59 -11.60 -39.58
C GLN A 871 -12.73 -10.19 -40.18
N PRO A 872 -13.85 -9.89 -40.86
CA PRO A 872 -14.12 -8.55 -41.37
C PRO A 872 -14.40 -7.59 -40.20
N GLY A 873 -13.96 -6.34 -40.31
CA GLY A 873 -14.09 -5.33 -39.25
C GLY A 873 -12.92 -4.36 -39.19
N ASN A 874 -12.95 -3.43 -38.23
CA ASN A 874 -11.83 -2.52 -37.99
C ASN A 874 -10.88 -3.14 -36.97
N LEU A 875 -9.69 -3.52 -37.42
CA LEU A 875 -8.63 -4.08 -36.57
C LEU A 875 -7.69 -2.97 -36.09
N TYR A 876 -7.69 -2.72 -34.79
CA TYR A 876 -6.75 -1.81 -34.14
C TYR A 876 -5.55 -2.59 -33.61
N ILE A 877 -4.36 -2.20 -34.04
CA ILE A 877 -3.09 -2.81 -33.65
C ILE A 877 -2.31 -1.78 -32.85
N SER A 878 -1.92 -2.11 -31.63
CA SER A 878 -0.99 -1.27 -30.86
C SER A 878 0.18 -2.06 -30.30
N THR A 879 1.29 -1.38 -30.06
CA THR A 879 2.53 -2.01 -29.57
C THR A 879 3.05 -1.27 -28.36
N ALA A 880 3.58 -1.98 -27.35
CA ALA A 880 4.11 -1.37 -26.12
C ALA A 880 5.22 -2.24 -25.49
N PRO A 881 6.20 -1.68 -24.78
CA PRO A 881 7.17 -2.46 -24.01
C PRO A 881 6.51 -3.33 -22.95
N SER A 882 7.06 -4.53 -22.70
CA SER A 882 6.54 -5.43 -21.67
C SER A 882 7.18 -5.32 -20.29
N ASP A 883 8.17 -4.43 -20.14
CA ASP A 883 9.00 -4.30 -18.95
C ASP A 883 8.65 -3.06 -18.13
N ASP A 884 8.44 -3.29 -16.83
CA ASP A 884 8.10 -2.29 -15.82
C ASP A 884 9.23 -1.28 -15.57
N ASN A 885 10.46 -1.55 -16.05
CA ASN A 885 11.63 -0.67 -15.99
C ASN A 885 11.50 0.60 -16.84
N TYR A 886 10.57 0.62 -17.78
CA TYR A 886 10.38 1.72 -18.73
C TYR A 886 9.00 2.37 -18.57
N TYR A 887 8.89 3.66 -18.89
CA TYR A 887 7.58 4.27 -19.11
C TYR A 887 6.99 3.69 -20.39
N THR A 888 5.76 3.16 -20.33
CA THR A 888 5.13 2.51 -21.48
C THR A 888 4.81 3.54 -22.56
N SER A 889 5.59 3.55 -23.64
CA SER A 889 5.21 4.22 -24.89
C SER A 889 4.42 3.25 -25.77
N SER A 890 3.32 3.70 -26.35
CA SER A 890 2.57 2.90 -27.32
C SER A 890 2.25 3.67 -28.58
N ASP A 891 2.35 2.99 -29.71
CA ASP A 891 1.90 3.48 -31.02
C ASP A 891 0.82 2.55 -31.57
N TYR A 892 -0.11 3.08 -32.35
CA TYR A 892 -1.27 2.35 -32.85
C TYR A 892 -1.62 2.67 -34.30
N VAL A 893 -2.19 1.67 -34.98
CA VAL A 893 -2.71 1.77 -36.35
C VAL A 893 -4.04 1.05 -36.47
N CYS A 894 -4.90 1.50 -37.36
CA CYS A 894 -6.17 0.84 -37.68
C CYS A 894 -6.14 0.30 -39.12
N VAL A 895 -6.60 -0.93 -39.29
CA VAL A 895 -6.72 -1.62 -40.59
C VAL A 895 -8.17 -2.02 -40.80
N ASN A 896 -8.76 -1.61 -41.92
CA ASN A 896 -10.09 -2.06 -42.30
C ASN A 896 -10.00 -3.42 -43.02
N VAL A 897 -10.54 -4.47 -42.42
CA VAL A 897 -10.60 -5.83 -43.00
C VAL A 897 -11.94 -6.02 -43.69
N THR A 898 -11.94 -6.24 -45.01
CA THR A 898 -13.17 -6.49 -45.79
C THR A 898 -13.34 -7.95 -46.16
N ASP A 899 -14.58 -8.39 -46.30
CA ASP A 899 -14.86 -9.68 -46.93
C ASP A 899 -14.39 -9.66 -48.39
N ASN A 900 -13.84 -10.79 -48.85
CA ASN A 900 -13.59 -10.97 -50.28
C ASN A 900 -14.94 -10.93 -51.01
N GLU A 901 -15.14 -9.91 -51.86
CA GLU A 901 -16.31 -9.90 -52.75
C GLU A 901 -16.31 -11.21 -53.57
N PRO A 902 -17.43 -11.94 -53.63
CA PRO A 902 -17.52 -13.10 -54.49
C PRO A 902 -17.34 -12.63 -55.92
N VAL A 903 -16.33 -13.18 -56.61
CA VAL A 903 -16.12 -13.00 -58.04
C VAL A 903 -17.43 -13.33 -58.75
N GLU A 904 -18.10 -12.29 -59.27
CA GLU A 904 -19.26 -12.47 -60.15
C GLU A 904 -18.79 -13.19 -61.42
N ASP A 905 -19.21 -14.45 -61.52
CA ASP A 905 -19.12 -15.24 -62.73
C ASP A 905 -20.03 -14.60 -63.79
N ASN A 906 -19.42 -13.81 -64.67
CA ASN A 906 -20.07 -13.19 -65.82
C ASN A 906 -20.60 -14.26 -66.78
N ASN A 907 -21.86 -14.66 -66.62
CA ASN A 907 -22.62 -15.26 -67.71
C ASN A 907 -24.14 -15.15 -67.49
N THR A 908 -24.80 -14.13 -68.05
CA THR A 908 -25.80 -14.29 -69.12
C THR A 908 -26.53 -12.98 -69.44
N ASN A 909 -26.69 -12.77 -70.74
CA ASN A 909 -27.44 -11.73 -71.45
C ASN A 909 -28.75 -11.27 -70.78
N SER A 910 -28.96 -9.95 -70.75
CA SER A 910 -30.18 -9.37 -71.33
C SER A 910 -29.95 -7.93 -71.80
N GLU A 911 -30.43 -7.67 -73.00
CA GLU A 911 -30.32 -6.46 -73.80
C GLU A 911 -30.95 -5.22 -73.14
N SER A 912 -30.28 -4.08 -73.37
CA SER A 912 -30.75 -2.70 -73.59
C SER A 912 -32.17 -2.31 -73.16
N ILE A 913 -32.29 -1.15 -72.51
CA ILE A 913 -32.82 0.09 -73.12
C ILE A 913 -32.52 1.28 -72.18
N GLU A 914 -31.81 2.27 -72.73
CA GLU A 914 -31.65 3.61 -72.16
C GLU A 914 -32.99 4.36 -72.12
N THR A 915 -33.19 5.21 -71.11
CA THR A 915 -33.46 6.66 -71.34
C THR A 915 -33.49 7.43 -70.00
N ASN A 916 -32.43 8.20 -69.80
CA ASN A 916 -32.39 9.63 -69.48
C ASN A 916 -33.44 10.29 -68.56
N GLU A 917 -32.87 10.85 -67.49
CA GLU A 917 -32.94 12.27 -67.07
C GLU A 917 -34.23 12.89 -66.53
N THR A 918 -34.00 13.61 -65.42
CA THR A 918 -34.64 14.86 -64.96
C THR A 918 -36.06 14.74 -64.41
N VAL A 919 -36.54 15.53 -63.44
CA VAL A 919 -36.05 16.58 -62.52
C VAL A 919 -37.23 16.78 -61.54
N GLU A 920 -36.92 17.23 -60.33
CA GLU A 920 -37.76 17.98 -59.38
C GLU A 920 -39.30 17.93 -59.50
N THR A 921 -39.98 17.60 -58.40
CA THR A 921 -40.52 18.62 -57.47
C THR A 921 -41.46 17.99 -56.45
N ASN A 922 -41.23 18.39 -55.19
CA ASN A 922 -42.22 18.77 -54.19
C ASN A 922 -43.69 18.42 -54.48
N THR A 923 -44.35 17.69 -53.58
CA THR A 923 -45.20 18.27 -52.52
C THR A 923 -46.02 17.21 -51.80
N THR A 924 -45.85 17.21 -50.47
CA THR A 924 -46.87 17.12 -49.42
C THR A 924 -48.20 16.39 -49.64
N ARG A 925 -48.46 15.59 -48.59
CA ARG A 925 -49.69 15.55 -47.76
C ARG A 925 -50.81 14.58 -48.16
N VAL A 926 -50.99 13.64 -47.20
CA VAL A 926 -52.22 13.47 -46.38
C VAL A 926 -53.23 12.42 -46.85
N ASP A 927 -53.38 11.46 -45.92
CA ASP A 927 -54.57 10.75 -45.46
C ASP A 927 -55.36 9.89 -46.43
N ASP A 928 -55.38 8.60 -46.11
CA ASP A 928 -56.54 7.85 -45.61
C ASP A 928 -56.44 6.39 -46.13
N ASN A 929 -56.14 5.43 -45.26
CA ASN A 929 -57.14 4.75 -44.42
C ASN A 929 -58.19 4.01 -45.27
N LYS A 930 -57.99 2.71 -45.50
CA LYS A 930 -58.96 1.64 -45.15
C LYS A 930 -58.68 0.27 -45.78
N ASN A 931 -58.54 -0.68 -44.86
CA ASN A 931 -59.29 -1.92 -44.75
C ASN A 931 -59.26 -2.98 -45.86
N ASN A 932 -58.79 -4.14 -45.40
CA ASN A 932 -59.48 -5.43 -45.35
C ASN A 932 -59.93 -6.08 -46.66
N ASN A 933 -59.46 -7.31 -46.86
CA ASN A 933 -60.29 -8.52 -46.64
C ASN A 933 -59.45 -9.75 -47.02
N ASN A 934 -59.21 -10.64 -46.06
CA ASN A 934 -59.94 -11.90 -45.83
C ASN A 934 -59.24 -13.09 -46.52
N GLN A 935 -58.74 -14.06 -45.74
CA GLN A 935 -59.47 -15.22 -45.20
C GLN A 935 -59.35 -16.38 -46.22
N THR A 936 -58.89 -17.58 -45.89
CA THR A 936 -59.68 -18.67 -45.27
C THR A 936 -58.76 -19.93 -45.28
N ILE A 937 -58.30 -20.49 -44.14
CA ILE A 937 -58.87 -21.60 -43.33
C ILE A 937 -58.83 -22.99 -43.99
N ILE A 938 -58.29 -24.02 -43.27
CA ILE A 938 -58.85 -25.37 -42.93
C ILE A 938 -57.99 -25.90 -41.74
N ILE A 939 -58.40 -26.11 -40.47
CA ILE A 939 -59.46 -26.91 -39.76
C ILE A 939 -59.08 -28.39 -39.50
N ASP A 940 -58.90 -28.77 -38.21
CA ASP A 940 -59.77 -29.66 -37.37
C ASP A 940 -59.04 -30.01 -36.04
N ASN A 941 -59.47 -29.62 -34.83
CA ASN A 941 -60.61 -30.01 -33.96
C ASN A 941 -60.56 -31.41 -33.31
N SER A 942 -60.48 -31.46 -31.97
CA SER A 942 -61.58 -31.99 -31.10
C SER A 942 -61.25 -31.84 -29.58
N ILE A 943 -61.90 -30.89 -28.87
CA ILE A 943 -63.03 -31.01 -27.90
C ILE A 943 -62.75 -31.78 -26.57
N LYS A 944 -62.69 -31.09 -25.41
CA LYS A 944 -63.76 -31.01 -24.37
C LYS A 944 -63.35 -30.17 -23.15
N SER A 945 -64.23 -29.24 -22.81
CA SER A 945 -64.27 -28.37 -21.64
C SER A 945 -64.89 -29.06 -20.43
N ASP A 946 -64.50 -28.64 -19.23
CA ASP A 946 -65.41 -28.40 -18.10
C ASP A 946 -64.82 -27.32 -17.18
N ASP A 947 -65.74 -26.59 -16.55
CA ASP A 947 -65.63 -25.22 -16.04
C ASP A 947 -64.79 -24.98 -14.76
N ASN A 948 -64.55 -23.68 -14.54
CA ASN A 948 -64.12 -22.99 -13.33
C ASN A 948 -62.61 -22.99 -13.03
N ASN A 949 -61.93 -21.88 -13.34
CA ASN A 949 -61.13 -21.19 -12.33
C ASN A 949 -60.63 -19.80 -12.72
N ASN A 950 -60.75 -18.92 -11.74
CA ASN A 950 -60.12 -17.63 -11.56
C ASN A 950 -58.63 -17.68 -11.96
N THR A 951 -58.20 -16.91 -12.98
CA THR A 951 -56.77 -16.82 -13.31
C THR A 951 -56.31 -15.38 -13.56
N LYS A 952 -55.52 -14.95 -12.58
CA LYS A 952 -54.57 -13.84 -12.54
C LYS A 952 -53.64 -13.95 -13.75
N THR A 953 -53.45 -12.85 -14.47
CA THR A 953 -52.57 -12.78 -15.65
C THR A 953 -51.11 -12.96 -15.22
N ILE A 954 -50.51 -14.10 -15.56
CA ILE A 954 -49.07 -14.34 -15.45
C ILE A 954 -48.43 -13.89 -16.78
N LYS A 955 -47.69 -12.78 -16.75
CA LYS A 955 -46.75 -12.44 -17.82
C LYS A 955 -45.52 -13.34 -17.65
N ILE A 956 -45.28 -14.22 -18.60
CA ILE A 956 -44.03 -14.98 -18.72
C ILE A 956 -43.03 -14.06 -19.43
N SER A 957 -42.10 -13.48 -18.68
CA SER A 957 -40.90 -12.86 -19.24
C SER A 957 -39.89 -13.95 -19.59
N LYS A 958 -39.35 -13.87 -20.82
CA LYS A 958 -38.27 -14.73 -21.29
C LYS A 958 -37.00 -14.44 -20.48
N TYR A 959 -36.50 -15.45 -19.76
CA TYR A 959 -35.19 -15.40 -19.13
C TYR A 959 -34.11 -15.32 -20.21
N LYS A 960 -33.30 -14.26 -20.16
CA LYS A 960 -32.06 -14.11 -20.92
C LYS A 960 -30.94 -14.59 -20.00
N VAL A 961 -30.34 -15.72 -20.33
CA VAL A 961 -29.15 -16.25 -19.63
C VAL A 961 -28.01 -15.25 -19.87
N ARG A 962 -27.54 -14.60 -18.80
CA ARG A 962 -26.28 -13.83 -18.80
C ARG A 962 -25.20 -14.74 -18.23
N ASN A 963 -24.17 -15.01 -19.02
CA ASN A 963 -22.94 -15.62 -18.54
C ASN A 963 -22.18 -14.56 -17.73
N ASN A 964 -22.01 -14.81 -16.44
CA ASN A 964 -21.15 -13.99 -15.57
C ASN A 964 -19.69 -14.30 -15.90
N LYS A 965 -18.97 -13.28 -16.38
CA LYS A 965 -17.52 -13.30 -16.60
C LYS A 965 -16.87 -12.79 -15.31
N LEU A 966 -16.26 -13.71 -14.56
CA LEU A 966 -15.45 -13.40 -13.37
C LEU A 966 -14.06 -12.91 -13.82
N VAL A 967 -13.60 -11.82 -13.21
CA VAL A 967 -12.28 -11.22 -13.40
C VAL A 967 -11.42 -11.61 -12.19
N TYR A 968 -10.27 -12.24 -12.41
CA TYR A 968 -9.28 -12.53 -11.37
C TYR A 968 -7.94 -11.86 -11.68
N LYS A 969 -7.30 -11.36 -10.62
CA LYS A 969 -6.10 -10.50 -10.57
C LYS A 969 -4.87 -11.39 -10.34
N SER A 970 -3.78 -11.15 -11.08
CA SER A 970 -2.55 -11.93 -11.02
C SER A 970 -1.59 -11.45 -9.90
N PHE A 971 -0.93 -12.39 -9.23
CA PHE A 971 0.24 -12.14 -8.39
C PHE A 971 1.47 -12.78 -9.06
N LYS A 972 2.58 -12.05 -9.17
CA LYS A 972 3.89 -12.55 -9.63
C LYS A 972 4.73 -12.95 -8.41
N LYS A 973 5.35 -14.14 -8.41
CA LYS A 973 6.55 -14.40 -7.60
C LYS A 973 7.57 -15.28 -8.32
N SER A 974 8.80 -14.75 -8.38
CA SER A 974 10.15 -15.31 -8.57
C SER A 974 10.41 -16.58 -9.40
N VAL A 975 11.38 -16.42 -10.31
CA VAL A 975 11.95 -17.38 -11.27
C VAL A 975 12.89 -18.41 -10.61
N LEU A 976 12.65 -19.70 -10.87
CA LEU A 976 13.63 -20.78 -10.68
C LEU A 976 14.33 -21.11 -12.03
N LYS A 977 15.66 -21.21 -12.02
CA LYS A 977 16.47 -21.68 -13.17
C LYS A 977 16.61 -23.21 -13.12
N SER A 978 16.20 -23.91 -14.18
CA SER A 978 16.70 -25.25 -14.54
C SER A 978 16.58 -25.46 -16.05
N SER A 979 17.69 -25.75 -16.72
CA SER A 979 17.87 -25.63 -18.18
C SER A 979 17.26 -26.75 -19.03
N ASP A 980 16.63 -27.77 -18.44
CA ASP A 980 16.13 -28.94 -19.18
C ASP A 980 14.63 -29.24 -18.99
N LYS A 981 13.94 -28.52 -18.09
CA LYS A 981 12.51 -28.75 -17.81
C LYS A 981 11.63 -27.69 -18.45
N MET A 982 10.55 -28.12 -19.09
CA MET A 982 9.66 -27.22 -19.82
C MET A 982 8.66 -26.58 -18.86
N ILE A 983 8.61 -25.25 -18.86
CA ILE A 983 7.77 -24.46 -17.97
C ILE A 983 6.36 -24.30 -18.56
N ILE A 984 5.34 -24.67 -17.80
CA ILE A 984 3.92 -24.48 -18.07
C ILE A 984 3.41 -23.47 -17.06
N LYS A 985 2.76 -22.39 -17.49
CA LYS A 985 2.13 -21.46 -16.53
C LYS A 985 0.77 -22.01 -16.10
N HIS A 986 0.44 -21.98 -14.80
CA HIS A 986 -0.90 -22.25 -14.27
C HIS A 986 -1.92 -21.32 -14.95
N ASP A 987 -3.19 -21.74 -15.01
CA ASP A 987 -4.28 -21.07 -15.77
C ASP A 987 -4.17 -21.07 -17.30
N LYS A 988 -3.17 -21.76 -17.88
CA LYS A 988 -3.17 -22.04 -19.31
C LYS A 988 -3.99 -23.29 -19.64
N TYR A 989 -4.68 -23.21 -20.77
CA TYR A 989 -5.28 -24.36 -21.42
C TYR A 989 -4.19 -25.14 -22.17
N ILE A 990 -4.09 -26.44 -21.91
CA ILE A 990 -3.29 -27.33 -22.76
C ILE A 990 -4.09 -27.61 -24.02
N THR A 991 -3.63 -27.06 -25.15
CA THR A 991 -4.24 -27.29 -26.46
C THR A 991 -3.55 -28.43 -27.20
N LEU A 992 -4.24 -28.98 -28.20
CA LEU A 992 -3.68 -30.01 -29.08
C LEU A 992 -2.39 -29.54 -29.80
N SER A 993 -2.33 -28.29 -30.23
CA SER A 993 -1.14 -27.67 -30.83
C SER A 993 0.06 -27.68 -29.88
N TRP A 994 -0.19 -27.31 -28.62
CA TRP A 994 0.86 -27.29 -27.60
C TRP A 994 1.39 -28.69 -27.33
N LEU A 995 0.51 -29.69 -27.21
CA LEU A 995 0.87 -31.10 -27.01
C LEU A 995 1.70 -31.63 -28.20
N ASN A 996 1.29 -31.27 -29.43
CA ASN A 996 2.00 -31.65 -30.64
C ASN A 996 3.43 -31.11 -30.68
N ASN A 997 3.59 -29.84 -30.29
CA ASN A 997 4.89 -29.18 -30.23
C ASN A 997 5.76 -29.75 -29.11
N LEU A 998 5.18 -30.05 -27.95
CA LEU A 998 5.91 -30.59 -26.80
C LEU A 998 6.61 -31.91 -27.11
N PHE A 999 5.89 -32.81 -27.78
CA PHE A 999 6.37 -34.16 -28.12
C PHE A 999 6.93 -34.28 -29.53
N ASN A 1000 6.90 -33.18 -30.31
CA ASN A 1000 7.24 -33.18 -31.74
C ASN A 1000 6.52 -34.33 -32.50
N HIS A 1001 5.23 -34.52 -32.19
CA HIS A 1001 4.38 -35.60 -32.70
C HIS A 1001 2.99 -35.05 -33.03
N ARG A 1002 2.29 -35.60 -34.02
CA ARG A 1002 0.94 -35.14 -34.39
C ARG A 1002 -0.11 -36.09 -33.84
N PHE A 1003 -0.77 -35.68 -32.77
CA PHE A 1003 -1.95 -36.33 -32.21
C PHE A 1003 -3.19 -35.82 -32.96
N ASN A 1004 -3.79 -36.62 -33.85
CA ASN A 1004 -5.01 -36.20 -34.56
C ASN A 1004 -5.99 -37.36 -34.80
N LYS A 1005 -7.30 -37.06 -34.68
CA LYS A 1005 -8.43 -37.97 -34.97
C LYS A 1005 -8.47 -39.28 -34.15
N LYS A 1006 -7.97 -39.27 -32.91
CA LYS A 1006 -7.83 -40.48 -32.07
C LYS A 1006 -8.09 -40.19 -30.60
N GLU A 1007 -8.32 -41.26 -29.85
CA GLU A 1007 -8.46 -41.24 -28.39
C GLU A 1007 -7.09 -41.00 -27.73
N LEU A 1008 -7.03 -39.99 -26.87
CA LEU A 1008 -5.85 -39.65 -26.06
C LEU A 1008 -6.15 -39.84 -24.59
N LEU A 1009 -5.18 -40.41 -23.88
CA LEU A 1009 -5.13 -40.42 -22.41
C LEU A 1009 -3.95 -39.57 -21.97
N ILE A 1010 -4.19 -38.54 -21.16
CA ILE A 1010 -3.13 -37.67 -20.63
C ILE A 1010 -3.06 -37.83 -19.13
N TYR A 1011 -1.85 -38.03 -18.62
CA TYR A 1011 -1.55 -38.18 -17.21
C TYR A 1011 -0.54 -37.14 -16.74
N ILE A 1012 -0.74 -36.62 -15.53
CA ILE A 1012 0.24 -35.85 -14.75
C ILE A 1012 0.57 -36.68 -13.52
N ASP A 1013 1.84 -37.06 -13.33
CA ASP A 1013 2.29 -37.93 -12.22
C ASP A 1013 1.49 -39.24 -12.08
N ASN A 1014 1.12 -39.81 -13.23
CA ASN A 1014 0.28 -41.00 -13.36
C ASN A 1014 -1.19 -40.82 -12.95
N ILE A 1015 -1.64 -39.59 -12.68
CA ILE A 1015 -3.05 -39.23 -12.50
C ILE A 1015 -3.65 -38.87 -13.87
N LEU A 1016 -4.74 -39.53 -14.26
CA LEU A 1016 -5.41 -39.28 -15.54
C LEU A 1016 -6.17 -37.95 -15.50
N VAL A 1017 -5.71 -36.96 -16.25
CA VAL A 1017 -6.30 -35.60 -16.31
C VAL A 1017 -7.12 -35.35 -17.56
N PHE A 1018 -6.94 -36.16 -18.62
CA PHE A 1018 -7.76 -36.09 -19.84
C PHE A 1018 -7.96 -37.48 -20.44
N ASN A 1019 -9.20 -37.77 -20.86
CA ASN A 1019 -9.56 -38.96 -21.63
C ASN A 1019 -10.63 -38.59 -22.67
N GLY A 1020 -10.24 -38.53 -23.94
CA GLY A 1020 -11.17 -38.15 -25.00
C GLY A 1020 -10.60 -38.32 -26.40
N THR A 1021 -11.49 -38.34 -27.39
CA THR A 1021 -11.11 -38.29 -28.81
C THR A 1021 -10.88 -36.84 -29.22
N VAL A 1022 -9.71 -36.55 -29.75
CA VAL A 1022 -9.36 -35.20 -30.25
C VAL A 1022 -9.63 -35.07 -31.74
N SER A 1023 -10.04 -33.88 -32.17
CA SER A 1023 -10.26 -33.53 -33.57
C SER A 1023 -8.94 -33.21 -34.31
N ASP A 1024 -9.04 -32.73 -35.55
CA ASP A 1024 -7.87 -32.16 -36.27
C ASP A 1024 -7.64 -30.67 -35.91
N ASN A 1025 -8.48 -30.08 -35.05
CA ASN A 1025 -8.37 -28.67 -34.68
C ASN A 1025 -7.22 -28.48 -33.68
N SER A 1026 -6.13 -27.85 -34.12
CA SER A 1026 -4.96 -27.58 -33.29
C SER A 1026 -5.25 -26.68 -32.09
N SER A 1027 -6.33 -25.89 -32.12
CA SER A 1027 -6.75 -25.02 -31.03
C SER A 1027 -7.69 -25.69 -30.02
N GLU A 1028 -8.00 -26.98 -30.20
CA GLU A 1028 -8.84 -27.73 -29.27
C GLU A 1028 -8.19 -27.77 -27.89
N VAL A 1029 -8.92 -27.27 -26.89
CA VAL A 1029 -8.54 -27.30 -25.48
C VAL A 1029 -8.78 -28.70 -24.94
N LEU A 1030 -7.72 -29.34 -24.43
CA LEU A 1030 -7.80 -30.67 -23.85
C LEU A 1030 -8.19 -30.57 -22.38
N PHE A 1031 -7.43 -29.81 -21.59
CA PHE A 1031 -7.76 -29.53 -20.19
C PHE A 1031 -7.09 -28.22 -19.72
N ARG A 1032 -7.57 -27.68 -18.60
CA ARG A 1032 -6.98 -26.50 -17.93
C ARG A 1032 -6.01 -26.99 -16.86
N VAL A 1033 -4.82 -26.39 -16.80
CA VAL A 1033 -3.86 -26.64 -15.72
C VAL A 1033 -4.32 -25.85 -14.50
N LEU A 1034 -4.70 -26.58 -13.45
CA LEU A 1034 -5.15 -26.02 -12.16
C LEU A 1034 -3.96 -25.86 -11.20
N GLU A 1035 -4.14 -25.00 -10.19
CA GLU A 1035 -3.15 -24.69 -9.12
C GLU A 1035 -2.70 -25.95 -8.35
N GLU A 1036 -3.55 -26.99 -8.28
CA GLU A 1036 -3.21 -28.28 -7.68
C GLU A 1036 -2.07 -29.04 -8.39
N TYR A 1037 -1.71 -28.63 -9.61
CA TYR A 1037 -0.59 -29.19 -10.36
C TYR A 1037 0.63 -28.26 -10.36
N GLU A 1038 0.82 -27.36 -9.40
CA GLU A 1038 2.07 -26.57 -9.30
C GLU A 1038 3.25 -27.42 -8.83
N GLY A 1039 4.40 -27.23 -9.50
CA GLY A 1039 5.65 -27.93 -9.20
C GLY A 1039 6.21 -28.73 -10.38
N GLU A 1040 7.12 -29.65 -10.09
CA GLU A 1040 7.73 -30.51 -11.10
C GLU A 1040 6.89 -31.78 -11.28
N HIS A 1041 6.48 -32.05 -12.53
CA HIS A 1041 5.60 -33.16 -12.87
C HIS A 1041 6.11 -33.96 -14.07
N LEU A 1042 5.70 -35.22 -14.14
CA LEU A 1042 5.85 -36.06 -15.33
C LEU A 1042 4.56 -36.05 -16.14
N LEU A 1043 4.59 -35.38 -17.31
CA LEU A 1043 3.48 -35.42 -18.25
C LEU A 1043 3.62 -36.66 -19.15
N LYS A 1044 2.56 -37.47 -19.21
CA LYS A 1044 2.49 -38.69 -20.04
C LYS A 1044 1.27 -38.63 -20.95
N VAL A 1045 1.45 -38.87 -22.25
CA VAL A 1045 0.37 -39.00 -23.24
C VAL A 1045 0.37 -40.41 -23.82
N VAL A 1046 -0.80 -41.04 -23.88
CA VAL A 1046 -0.98 -42.37 -24.49
C VAL A 1046 -1.94 -42.26 -25.67
N GLU A 1047 -1.49 -42.71 -26.84
CA GLU A 1047 -2.25 -42.77 -28.10
C GLU A 1047 -2.14 -44.20 -28.67
N ASN A 1048 -3.25 -44.94 -28.76
CA ASN A 1048 -3.27 -46.29 -29.37
C ASN A 1048 -2.21 -47.30 -28.84
N ASN A 1049 -1.89 -47.23 -27.53
CA ASN A 1049 -0.82 -47.97 -26.83
C ASN A 1049 0.60 -47.43 -26.99
N ASP A 1050 0.82 -46.41 -27.82
CA ASP A 1050 2.09 -45.68 -27.83
C ASP A 1050 2.10 -44.67 -26.68
N THR A 1051 3.24 -44.56 -25.99
CA THR A 1051 3.39 -43.69 -24.80
C THR A 1051 4.48 -42.66 -25.04
N TYR A 1052 4.15 -41.40 -24.75
CA TYR A 1052 5.05 -40.25 -24.83
C TYR A 1052 5.18 -39.63 -23.42
N GLN A 1053 6.38 -39.30 -22.97
CA GLN A 1053 6.63 -38.77 -21.62
C GLN A 1053 7.63 -37.61 -21.63
N LYS A 1054 7.41 -36.59 -20.79
CA LYS A 1054 8.32 -35.46 -20.62
C LYS A 1054 8.19 -34.84 -19.23
N GLU A 1055 9.31 -34.45 -18.64
CA GLU A 1055 9.32 -33.67 -17.40
C GLU A 1055 8.94 -32.22 -17.69
N VAL A 1056 7.99 -31.70 -16.92
CA VAL A 1056 7.47 -30.34 -17.02
C VAL A 1056 7.49 -29.70 -15.63
N VAL A 1057 7.69 -28.39 -15.57
CA VAL A 1057 7.45 -27.60 -14.35
C VAL A 1057 6.22 -26.77 -14.59
N ILE A 1058 5.19 -26.97 -13.81
CA ILE A 1058 4.03 -26.09 -13.80
C ILE A 1058 4.30 -25.02 -12.75
N ILE A 1059 4.31 -23.76 -13.17
CA ILE A 1059 4.60 -22.58 -12.35
C ILE A 1059 3.45 -21.61 -12.36
#